data_AF-A0A438GV66-F1
#
_entry.id   AF-A0A438GV66-F1
#
_cell.length_a   1.000
_cell.length_b   1.000
_cell.length_c   1.000
_cell.angle_alpha   90.00
_cell.angle_beta   90.00
_cell.angle_gamma   90.00
#
_symmetry.space_group_name_H-M   'P 1'
#
loop_
_entity.id
_entity.type
_entity.pdbx_description
1 polymer ?
#
loop_
_entity_poly.entity_id
_entity_poly.type
_entity_poly.pdbx_seq_one_letter_code
_entity_poly.pdbx_strand_id
1 'polypeptide(L)'
;MAPNINPTLPLLLLLLLFTLHLSSVSAWKKEEFRTCNQTPFCKRARSRKPHSSSLFATDVAILDGALTANLRQPPPESPDQDQIKPLLFTLSVYQNGVVRVKIDEDPSLDPPKKRFEVPDVVLPEFESTKLWLQRFQTETVDGDSGPSSVVYVADGYEAVLRHNPFEVYVREKQGKRRVLSLNSHGLFDFEQLRVKQEGDDWEERFKGHTDVRPYGPQSISFDVSFFDADFVYGIPEHASSFALRPTRGPGVDDSEPYRLFNLDVFEYIHDSPFGLYGSIPFMLGHGKARGTSGFFWLNAAEMQIDVLGSGWDAESGILLPESGGRIDTLWMSEAGIVDTFFFIGPGPKDVVRQYTSVTGTPAMPQLFSTAYHQCRWNYRDEEDVENVDSKFDEHDIPYDVLWLDIEHTDGKRYFTWDRVLFPNPEQMQNKLAAKGRHMVTIVDPHIKRDESFHLHKEATSKGYYVKDATGKDYDGWCWPGSSSYPDMLNPEIRSWWSEKFSLKNYVGSTPWLYIWNDMNEPSVFNGPEHAVAVESYCHRNVMRRRGGSLDLAQVAGSLDQDVGVPGPISNRGQEKNVTFEGGGGDGLAKRVMGNMKLRIICWNLIGGAAEKAVGDMKLRTVSFVKGAPRLGATRHHPPAPRLKAGDAPSGRRRLGAQGARLRQGVRRSPKSPSTVRPGTHPSFSFSFSFFFFFFFFFFLPSGCRTLHPQP
;
A
#
# COMPACT_ATOMS: atom_id res chain seq x y z
N MET A 1 -42.36 -4.81 -64.75
CA MET A 1 -42.20 -3.88 -63.62
C MET A 1 -41.31 -4.55 -62.60
N ALA A 2 -40.07 -4.09 -62.41
CA ALA A 2 -39.23 -4.52 -61.30
C ALA A 2 -39.39 -3.49 -60.16
N PRO A 3 -39.55 -3.90 -58.89
CA PRO A 3 -39.72 -2.96 -57.79
C PRO A 3 -38.40 -2.23 -57.49
N ASN A 4 -38.45 -0.90 -57.42
CA ASN A 4 -37.35 -0.09 -56.89
C ASN A 4 -37.22 -0.36 -55.39
N ILE A 5 -36.38 -1.34 -55.03
CA ILE A 5 -35.96 -1.56 -53.64
C ILE A 5 -35.05 -0.39 -53.27
N ASN A 6 -35.52 0.48 -52.37
CA ASN A 6 -34.81 1.68 -51.98
C ASN A 6 -33.50 1.32 -51.22
N PRO A 7 -32.31 1.58 -51.78
CA PRO A 7 -31.04 1.09 -51.22
C PRO A 7 -30.64 1.78 -49.89
N THR A 8 -31.41 2.78 -49.46
CA THR A 8 -31.23 3.47 -48.18
C THR A 8 -31.64 2.61 -46.98
N LEU A 9 -32.66 1.75 -47.10
CA LEU A 9 -33.18 0.98 -45.97
C LEU A 9 -32.20 -0.09 -45.47
N PRO A 10 -31.53 -0.91 -46.32
CA PRO A 10 -30.50 -1.83 -45.87
C PRO A 10 -29.31 -1.10 -45.25
N LEU A 11 -28.91 0.04 -45.82
CA LEU A 11 -27.78 0.84 -45.33
C LEU A 11 -28.07 1.43 -43.94
N LEU A 12 -29.29 1.92 -43.71
CA LEU A 12 -29.73 2.39 -42.39
C LEU A 12 -29.76 1.26 -41.36
N LEU A 13 -30.24 0.07 -41.75
CA LEU A 13 -30.24 -1.11 -40.86
C LEU A 13 -28.82 -1.54 -40.49
N LEU A 14 -27.89 -1.49 -41.44
CA LEU A 14 -26.48 -1.83 -41.26
C LEU A 14 -25.77 -0.81 -40.38
N LEU A 15 -26.07 0.49 -40.53
CA LEU A 15 -25.63 1.55 -39.63
C LEU A 15 -26.18 1.37 -38.22
N LEU A 16 -27.47 1.03 -38.08
CA LEU A 16 -28.10 0.80 -36.78
C LEU A 16 -27.44 -0.40 -36.05
N LEU A 17 -27.20 -1.50 -36.77
CA LEU A 17 -26.46 -2.66 -36.27
C LEU A 17 -25.01 -2.30 -35.91
N PHE A 18 -24.33 -1.47 -36.70
CA PHE A 18 -22.98 -0.99 -36.37
C PHE A 18 -22.99 -0.15 -35.09
N THR A 19 -23.98 0.73 -34.89
CA THR A 19 -24.12 1.49 -33.64
C THR A 19 -24.53 0.63 -32.44
N LEU A 20 -25.28 -0.44 -32.64
CA LEU A 20 -25.61 -1.42 -31.59
C LEU A 20 -24.40 -2.29 -31.19
N HIS A 21 -23.38 -2.37 -32.04
CA HIS A 21 -22.10 -3.03 -31.74
C HIS A 21 -20.99 -2.07 -31.30
N LEU A 22 -21.23 -0.75 -31.26
CA LEU A 22 -20.35 0.24 -30.64
C LEU A 22 -20.54 0.26 -29.12
N SER A 23 -20.39 -0.89 -28.48
CA SER A 23 -20.18 -0.97 -27.04
C SER A 23 -18.83 -0.33 -26.72
N SER A 24 -18.83 0.79 -26.01
CA SER A 24 -17.61 1.34 -25.42
C SER A 24 -17.10 0.36 -24.36
N VAL A 25 -16.12 -0.47 -24.72
CA VAL A 25 -15.38 -1.30 -23.77
C VAL A 25 -14.48 -0.36 -22.96
N SER A 26 -14.92 -0.02 -21.75
CA SER A 26 -14.04 0.61 -20.77
C SER A 26 -13.02 -0.41 -20.29
N ALA A 27 -11.74 -0.04 -20.41
CA ALA A 27 -10.60 -0.71 -19.82
C ALA A 27 -10.81 -0.99 -18.32
N TRP A 28 -11.14 0.09 -17.60
CA TRP A 28 -11.53 0.06 -16.19
C TRP A 28 -13.02 -0.27 -16.03
N LYS A 29 -13.31 -1.36 -15.32
CA LYS A 29 -14.68 -1.78 -14.96
C LYS A 29 -15.01 -1.35 -13.54
N LYS A 30 -15.39 -0.08 -13.37
CA LYS A 30 -15.72 0.51 -12.05
C LYS A 30 -16.72 -0.35 -11.26
N GLU A 31 -17.66 -0.99 -11.95
CA GLU A 31 -18.69 -1.84 -11.38
C GLU A 31 -18.19 -3.14 -10.73
N GLU A 32 -16.94 -3.57 -10.96
CA GLU A 32 -16.33 -4.72 -10.27
C GLU A 32 -15.89 -4.40 -8.83
N PHE A 33 -15.92 -3.14 -8.45
CA PHE A 33 -15.46 -2.66 -7.14
C PHE A 33 -16.53 -1.84 -6.42
N ARG A 34 -16.51 -1.86 -5.08
CA ARG A 34 -17.47 -1.12 -4.23
C ARG A 34 -17.13 0.37 -4.17
N THR A 35 -18.16 1.20 -4.24
CA THR A 35 -18.13 2.60 -3.76
C THR A 35 -18.42 2.68 -2.27
N CYS A 36 -18.11 3.81 -1.62
CA CYS A 36 -18.49 4.05 -0.22
C CYS A 36 -20.00 3.89 0.03
N ASN A 37 -20.86 4.22 -0.93
CA ASN A 37 -22.32 4.03 -0.80
C ASN A 37 -22.74 2.55 -0.96
N GLN A 38 -21.90 1.71 -1.55
CA GLN A 38 -22.06 0.25 -1.59
C GLN A 38 -21.38 -0.46 -0.41
N THR A 39 -20.46 0.22 0.29
CA THR A 39 -19.78 -0.28 1.49
C THR A 39 -20.49 0.19 2.77
N PRO A 40 -21.25 -0.67 3.48
CA PRO A 40 -22.18 -0.21 4.50
C PRO A 40 -21.54 0.56 5.67
N PHE A 41 -20.33 0.20 6.11
CA PHE A 41 -19.64 0.94 7.17
C PHE A 41 -19.27 2.37 6.74
N CYS A 42 -18.73 2.54 5.52
CA CYS A 42 -18.40 3.86 4.99
C CYS A 42 -19.67 4.72 4.82
N LYS A 43 -20.74 4.14 4.29
CA LYS A 43 -22.04 4.81 4.18
C LYS A 43 -22.58 5.29 5.54
N ARG A 44 -22.52 4.44 6.57
CA ARG A 44 -22.94 4.81 7.94
C ARG A 44 -22.07 5.94 8.47
N ALA A 45 -20.74 5.81 8.39
CA ALA A 45 -19.81 6.82 8.88
C ALA A 45 -19.93 8.18 8.15
N ARG A 46 -20.02 8.20 6.82
CA ARG A 46 -20.27 9.43 6.05
C ARG A 46 -21.59 10.11 6.42
N SER A 47 -22.63 9.35 6.81
CA SER A 47 -23.92 9.91 7.21
C SER A 47 -23.93 10.60 8.58
N ARG A 48 -22.91 10.39 9.41
CA ARG A 48 -22.76 11.06 10.72
C ARG A 48 -22.53 12.57 10.53
N LYS A 49 -23.09 13.35 11.45
CA LYS A 49 -22.90 14.81 11.52
C LYS A 49 -21.84 15.15 12.58
N PRO A 50 -21.15 16.29 12.45
CA PRO A 50 -20.32 16.82 13.54
C PRO A 50 -21.09 16.87 14.86
N HIS A 51 -20.38 16.63 15.96
CA HIS A 51 -20.91 16.57 17.33
C HIS A 51 -21.95 15.45 17.56
N SER A 52 -21.96 14.41 16.73
CA SER A 52 -22.81 13.22 16.93
C SER A 52 -22.31 12.30 18.05
N SER A 53 -21.00 12.29 18.31
CA SER A 53 -20.40 11.54 19.41
C SER A 53 -20.67 12.21 20.76
N SER A 54 -21.42 11.52 21.62
CA SER A 54 -21.73 11.94 22.99
C SER A 54 -20.82 11.28 24.05
N LEU A 55 -19.75 10.61 23.61
CA LEU A 55 -18.82 9.92 24.51
C LEU A 55 -18.11 10.89 25.45
N PHE A 56 -17.96 10.46 26.70
CA PHE A 56 -17.15 11.14 27.70
C PHE A 56 -16.24 10.14 28.44
N ALA A 57 -15.07 10.62 28.87
CA ALA A 57 -14.11 9.84 29.64
C ALA A 57 -14.43 9.89 31.14
N THR A 58 -14.34 8.72 31.78
CA THR A 58 -14.49 8.53 33.23
C THR A 58 -13.35 7.68 33.76
N ASP A 59 -13.26 7.55 35.08
CA ASP A 59 -12.33 6.61 35.74
C ASP A 59 -10.85 6.84 35.37
N VAL A 60 -10.48 8.11 35.10
CA VAL A 60 -9.16 8.46 34.55
C VAL A 60 -8.05 8.25 35.58
N ALA A 61 -7.11 7.36 35.27
CA ALA A 61 -6.05 6.92 36.16
C ALA A 61 -4.72 6.74 35.40
N ILE A 62 -3.65 6.43 36.13
CA ILE A 62 -2.42 5.90 35.54
C ILE A 62 -2.26 4.46 35.97
N LEU A 63 -2.16 3.56 34.98
CA LEU A 63 -1.95 2.13 35.13
C LEU A 63 -0.84 1.71 34.16
N ASP A 64 0.09 0.86 34.63
CA ASP A 64 1.26 0.41 33.84
C ASP A 64 2.03 1.57 33.14
N GLY A 65 2.18 2.71 33.82
CA GLY A 65 2.86 3.88 33.25
C GLY A 65 2.17 4.54 32.05
N ALA A 66 0.90 4.21 31.77
CA ALA A 66 0.06 4.82 30.75
C ALA A 66 -1.16 5.52 31.39
N LEU A 67 -1.73 6.51 30.70
CA LEU A 67 -2.97 7.17 31.12
C LEU A 67 -4.17 6.33 30.63
N THR A 68 -4.99 5.83 31.53
CA THR A 68 -6.14 4.95 31.22
C THR A 68 -7.45 5.62 31.57
N ALA A 69 -8.52 5.33 30.83
CA ALA A 69 -9.87 5.83 31.11
C ALA A 69 -10.95 4.87 30.59
N ASN A 70 -12.18 5.01 31.08
CA ASN A 70 -13.38 4.36 30.54
C ASN A 70 -14.17 5.38 29.71
N LEU A 71 -14.37 5.14 28.41
CA LEU A 71 -15.23 5.97 27.56
C LEU A 71 -16.67 5.45 27.64
N ARG A 72 -17.60 6.33 28.03
CA ARG A 72 -19.02 6.00 28.24
C ARG A 72 -19.91 6.89 27.40
N GLN A 73 -21.03 6.34 26.92
CA GLN A 73 -22.13 7.13 26.40
C GLN A 73 -23.04 7.60 27.56
N PRO A 74 -23.82 8.68 27.37
CA PRO A 74 -24.87 9.06 28.32
C PRO A 74 -25.88 7.91 28.49
N PRO A 75 -26.53 7.79 29.66
CA PRO A 75 -27.60 6.81 29.84
C PRO A 75 -28.71 6.98 28.78
N PRO A 76 -29.23 5.91 28.18
CA PRO A 76 -30.33 6.02 27.21
C PRO A 76 -31.58 6.57 27.88
N GLU A 77 -32.36 7.36 27.13
CA GLU A 77 -33.63 7.93 27.62
C GLU A 77 -34.72 6.87 27.87
N SER A 78 -34.56 5.67 27.28
CA SER A 78 -35.43 4.52 27.51
C SER A 78 -34.70 3.40 28.28
N PRO A 79 -35.30 2.83 29.33
CA PRO A 79 -34.69 1.74 30.10
C PRO A 79 -34.64 0.38 29.37
N ASP A 80 -35.32 0.24 28.21
CA ASP A 80 -35.39 -1.00 27.43
C ASP A 80 -34.28 -1.14 26.37
N GLN A 81 -33.31 -0.22 26.30
CA GLN A 81 -32.14 -0.35 25.41
C GLN A 81 -30.99 -1.09 26.08
N ASP A 82 -30.37 -2.03 25.35
CA ASP A 82 -29.16 -2.73 25.78
C ASP A 82 -28.08 -1.73 26.23
N GLN A 83 -27.64 -1.84 27.49
CA GLN A 83 -26.69 -0.92 28.06
C GLN A 83 -25.29 -1.09 27.45
N ILE A 84 -24.95 -0.19 26.52
CA ILE A 84 -23.65 -0.11 25.86
C ILE A 84 -22.53 -0.06 26.92
N LYS A 85 -21.57 -0.97 26.78
CA LYS A 85 -20.48 -1.15 27.75
C LYS A 85 -19.41 -0.07 27.56
N PRO A 86 -18.66 0.31 28.60
CA PRO A 86 -17.56 1.26 28.43
C PRO A 86 -16.49 0.71 27.48
N LEU A 87 -15.88 1.58 26.68
CA LEU A 87 -14.67 1.26 25.93
C LEU A 87 -13.44 1.56 26.81
N LEU A 88 -12.42 0.72 26.70
CA LEU A 88 -11.16 0.87 27.42
C LEU A 88 -10.23 1.79 26.63
N PHE A 89 -9.91 2.95 27.19
CA PHE A 89 -8.97 3.92 26.61
C PHE A 89 -7.60 3.81 27.27
N THR A 90 -6.52 3.85 26.47
CA THR A 90 -5.13 3.92 26.96
C THR A 90 -4.31 4.89 26.10
N LEU A 91 -3.66 5.86 26.73
CA LEU A 91 -2.66 6.75 26.11
C LEU A 91 -1.28 6.48 26.70
N SER A 92 -0.34 6.09 25.85
CA SER A 92 1.07 5.89 26.17
C SER A 92 1.95 6.92 25.46
N VAL A 93 3.01 7.35 26.12
CA VAL A 93 4.02 8.27 25.56
C VAL A 93 5.34 7.52 25.40
N TYR A 94 6.05 7.77 24.32
CA TYR A 94 7.33 7.15 24.00
C TYR A 94 8.41 8.21 23.77
N GLN A 95 9.68 7.78 23.73
CA GLN A 95 10.80 8.67 23.39
C GLN A 95 10.60 9.34 22.02
N ASN A 96 11.30 10.45 21.80
CA ASN A 96 11.19 11.29 20.61
C ASN A 96 9.79 11.91 20.39
N GLY A 97 8.91 11.92 21.40
CA GLY A 97 7.63 12.62 21.36
C GLY A 97 6.54 11.90 20.56
N VAL A 98 6.62 10.57 20.45
CA VAL A 98 5.54 9.75 19.87
C VAL A 98 4.49 9.47 20.95
N VAL A 99 3.22 9.71 20.64
CA VAL A 99 2.08 9.36 21.51
C VAL A 99 1.28 8.25 20.83
N ARG A 100 0.95 7.19 21.58
CA ARG A 100 0.10 6.09 21.11
C ARG A 100 -1.20 6.07 21.89
N VAL A 101 -2.32 5.94 21.18
CA VAL A 101 -3.66 5.85 21.75
C VAL A 101 -4.30 4.54 21.31
N LYS A 102 -4.69 3.71 22.29
CA LYS A 102 -5.48 2.51 22.10
C LYS A 102 -6.90 2.67 22.64
N ILE A 103 -7.89 2.20 21.88
CA ILE A 103 -9.29 2.09 22.30
C ILE A 103 -9.86 0.75 21.81
N ASP A 104 -10.38 -0.03 22.74
CA ASP A 104 -10.97 -1.35 22.50
C ASP A 104 -12.21 -1.59 23.40
N GLU A 105 -12.98 -2.63 23.12
CA GLU A 105 -13.98 -3.18 24.04
C GLU A 105 -13.27 -3.96 25.15
N ASP A 106 -13.91 -4.11 26.32
CA ASP A 106 -13.36 -4.95 27.39
C ASP A 106 -13.44 -6.44 26.98
N PRO A 107 -12.30 -7.14 26.77
CA PRO A 107 -12.29 -8.52 26.29
C PRO A 107 -12.65 -9.53 27.40
N SER A 108 -12.77 -9.09 28.67
CA SER A 108 -13.14 -9.92 29.81
C SER A 108 -14.66 -10.07 30.00
N LEU A 109 -15.46 -9.30 29.26
CA LEU A 109 -16.92 -9.41 29.24
C LEU A 109 -17.38 -10.77 28.70
N ASP A 110 -18.58 -11.21 29.08
CA ASP A 110 -19.21 -12.43 28.55
C ASP A 110 -20.32 -12.05 27.54
N PRO A 111 -20.30 -12.53 26.29
CA PRO A 111 -19.25 -13.35 25.67
C PRO A 111 -17.95 -12.55 25.38
N PRO A 112 -16.76 -13.18 25.46
CA PRO A 112 -15.48 -12.52 25.22
C PRO A 112 -15.41 -11.81 23.87
N LYS A 113 -15.24 -10.49 23.93
CA LYS A 113 -15.14 -9.60 22.77
C LYS A 113 -13.67 -9.39 22.41
N LYS A 114 -13.13 -10.23 21.53
CA LYS A 114 -11.74 -10.07 21.05
C LYS A 114 -11.71 -9.47 19.66
N ARG A 115 -11.32 -8.21 19.56
CA ARG A 115 -11.02 -7.54 18.29
C ARG A 115 -9.62 -7.88 17.78
N PHE A 116 -9.37 -7.54 16.52
CA PHE A 116 -8.09 -7.78 15.89
C PHE A 116 -7.10 -6.66 16.19
N GLU A 117 -5.99 -7.02 16.82
CA GLU A 117 -4.80 -6.20 16.92
C GLU A 117 -3.78 -6.65 15.87
N VAL A 118 -3.29 -5.71 15.06
CA VAL A 118 -2.31 -5.98 14.00
C VAL A 118 -0.99 -6.47 14.63
N PRO A 119 -0.50 -7.66 14.26
CA PRO A 119 0.73 -8.22 14.80
C PRO A 119 1.93 -7.70 14.00
N ASP A 120 3.14 -8.00 14.45
CA ASP A 120 4.39 -7.96 13.67
C ASP A 120 4.84 -6.59 13.09
N VAL A 121 4.02 -5.53 13.08
CA VAL A 121 4.34 -4.20 12.50
C VAL A 121 5.09 -3.28 13.48
N VAL A 122 4.73 -3.30 14.77
CA VAL A 122 5.41 -2.47 15.77
C VAL A 122 6.68 -3.18 16.21
N LEU A 123 7.82 -2.49 16.09
CA LEU A 123 9.12 -3.00 16.49
C LEU A 123 9.14 -3.35 17.99
N PRO A 124 9.63 -4.53 18.40
CA PRO A 124 9.80 -4.87 19.82
C PRO A 124 10.69 -3.88 20.59
N GLU A 125 11.69 -3.32 19.92
CA GLU A 125 12.56 -2.27 20.47
C GLU A 125 11.83 -0.94 20.68
N PHE A 126 10.80 -0.60 19.89
CA PHE A 126 10.00 0.60 20.10
C PHE A 126 9.28 0.55 21.45
N GLU A 127 8.70 -0.60 21.82
CA GLU A 127 7.99 -0.76 23.09
C GLU A 127 8.91 -0.50 24.31
N SER A 128 10.21 -0.78 24.17
CA SER A 128 11.21 -0.47 25.21
C SER A 128 11.47 1.02 25.42
N THR A 129 10.98 1.89 24.53
CA THR A 129 11.11 3.35 24.61
C THR A 129 9.93 4.04 25.31
N LYS A 130 8.94 3.28 25.82
CA LYS A 130 7.79 3.81 26.59
C LYS A 130 8.27 4.64 27.79
N LEU A 131 7.78 5.88 27.88
CA LEU A 131 8.01 6.75 29.03
C LEU A 131 7.00 6.39 30.13
N TRP A 132 7.48 6.06 31.32
CA TRP A 132 6.62 5.66 32.42
C TRP A 132 5.96 6.88 33.07
N LEU A 133 4.69 7.14 32.74
CA LEU A 133 3.92 8.21 33.35
C LEU A 133 3.72 7.94 34.86
N GLN A 134 3.94 8.96 35.68
CA GLN A 134 3.81 8.90 37.15
C GLN A 134 2.62 9.73 37.67
N ARG A 135 2.20 10.74 36.91
CA ARG A 135 1.09 11.65 37.21
C ARG A 135 0.63 12.35 35.94
N PHE A 136 -0.64 12.72 35.90
CA PHE A 136 -1.18 13.71 34.97
C PHE A 136 -1.54 14.99 35.73
N GLN A 137 -1.72 16.10 35.01
CA GLN A 137 -2.31 17.33 35.53
C GLN A 137 -3.78 17.41 35.12
N THR A 138 -4.62 18.03 35.93
CA THR A 138 -6.02 18.31 35.57
C THR A 138 -6.15 19.79 35.28
N GLU A 139 -6.57 20.15 34.07
CA GLU A 139 -6.85 21.52 33.64
C GLU A 139 -8.29 21.61 33.12
N THR A 140 -8.96 22.74 33.29
CA THR A 140 -10.13 23.09 32.47
C THR A 140 -9.62 23.84 31.24
N VAL A 141 -9.87 23.29 30.06
CA VAL A 141 -9.36 23.83 28.79
C VAL A 141 -10.49 24.50 28.02
N ASP A 142 -10.17 25.56 27.27
CA ASP A 142 -11.05 26.30 26.35
C ASP A 142 -12.41 26.76 26.91
N GLY A 143 -12.52 26.88 28.25
CA GLY A 143 -13.75 27.31 28.94
C GLY A 143 -14.77 26.19 29.17
N ASP A 144 -14.38 24.92 28.99
CA ASP A 144 -15.24 23.76 29.16
C ASP A 144 -15.84 23.63 30.57
N SER A 145 -16.99 22.95 30.67
CA SER A 145 -17.59 22.56 31.95
C SER A 145 -16.91 21.35 32.60
N GLY A 146 -16.11 20.60 31.82
CA GLY A 146 -15.45 19.36 32.25
C GLY A 146 -13.93 19.51 32.45
N PRO A 147 -13.32 18.66 33.29
CA PRO A 147 -11.87 18.56 33.39
C PRO A 147 -11.24 17.94 32.12
N SER A 148 -9.95 18.19 31.94
CA SER A 148 -9.09 17.53 30.96
C SER A 148 -7.82 17.02 31.65
N SER A 149 -7.35 15.83 31.28
CA SER A 149 -6.11 15.24 31.79
C SER A 149 -4.96 15.52 30.84
N VAL A 150 -3.90 16.14 31.36
CA VAL A 150 -2.72 16.60 30.62
C VAL A 150 -1.50 15.78 31.03
N VAL A 151 -0.79 15.22 30.06
CA VAL A 151 0.46 14.46 30.26
C VAL A 151 1.60 15.05 29.43
N TYR A 152 2.83 14.94 29.95
CA TYR A 152 4.03 15.38 29.25
C TYR A 152 4.37 14.44 28.08
N VAL A 153 4.74 15.00 26.93
CA VAL A 153 5.14 14.23 25.73
C VAL A 153 6.62 14.38 25.45
N ALA A 154 7.07 15.62 25.27
CA ALA A 154 8.45 15.99 24.96
C ALA A 154 8.68 17.45 25.40
N ASP A 155 9.91 17.95 25.30
CA ASP A 155 10.21 19.34 25.63
C ASP A 155 9.37 20.28 24.76
N GLY A 156 8.52 21.06 25.43
CA GLY A 156 7.58 21.98 24.77
C GLY A 156 6.25 21.36 24.31
N TYR A 157 5.98 20.07 24.53
CA TYR A 157 4.74 19.40 24.06
C TYR A 157 4.02 18.61 25.15
N GLU A 158 2.69 18.69 25.14
CA GLU A 158 1.76 18.05 26.07
C GLU A 158 0.66 17.31 25.29
N ALA A 159 0.26 16.12 25.73
CA ALA A 159 -0.92 15.43 25.24
C ALA A 159 -2.07 15.63 26.23
N VAL A 160 -3.29 15.77 25.70
CA VAL A 160 -4.48 16.09 26.46
C VAL A 160 -5.58 15.10 26.11
N LEU A 161 -6.19 14.51 27.14
CA LEU A 161 -7.48 13.84 27.09
C LEU A 161 -8.52 14.83 27.62
N ARG A 162 -9.39 15.36 26.75
CA ARG A 162 -10.58 16.11 27.11
C ARG A 162 -11.66 15.13 27.58
N HIS A 163 -12.26 15.35 28.75
CA HIS A 163 -13.18 14.35 29.30
C HIS A 163 -14.57 14.44 28.68
N ASN A 164 -15.10 15.63 28.39
CA ASN A 164 -16.43 15.80 27.82
C ASN A 164 -16.51 17.08 26.96
N PRO A 165 -16.84 16.98 25.65
CA PRO A 165 -16.86 15.75 24.86
C PRO A 165 -15.47 15.08 24.82
N PHE A 166 -15.44 13.76 24.59
CA PHE A 166 -14.20 13.02 24.43
C PHE A 166 -13.38 13.57 23.26
N GLU A 167 -12.15 14.04 23.51
CA GLU A 167 -11.21 14.46 22.48
C GLU A 167 -9.79 14.13 22.95
N VAL A 168 -8.90 13.71 22.03
CA VAL A 168 -7.50 13.43 22.36
C VAL A 168 -6.58 14.12 21.38
N TYR A 169 -5.72 15.00 21.90
CA TYR A 169 -4.86 15.83 21.06
C TYR A 169 -3.50 16.09 21.68
N VAL A 170 -2.54 16.46 20.83
CA VAL A 170 -1.23 16.98 21.24
C VAL A 170 -1.19 18.47 20.98
N ARG A 171 -0.64 19.23 21.92
CA ARG A 171 -0.49 20.69 21.85
C ARG A 171 0.91 21.15 22.28
N GLU A 172 1.25 22.36 21.86
CA GLU A 172 2.40 23.09 22.40
C GLU A 172 2.13 23.53 23.84
N LYS A 173 3.12 23.37 24.72
CA LYS A 173 3.02 23.75 26.14
C LYS A 173 2.94 25.26 26.32
N GLN A 174 3.72 25.99 25.51
CA GLN A 174 3.65 27.44 25.41
C GLN A 174 2.63 27.80 24.32
N GLY A 175 1.82 28.85 24.53
CA GLY A 175 0.77 29.24 23.58
C GLY A 175 -0.42 28.28 23.48
N LYS A 176 -0.32 27.03 23.97
CA LYS A 176 -1.40 26.02 24.05
C LYS A 176 -2.03 25.65 22.69
N ARG A 177 -1.36 25.98 21.56
CA ARG A 177 -1.77 25.64 20.18
C ARG A 177 -1.84 24.13 19.98
N ARG A 178 -2.94 23.63 19.43
CA ARG A 178 -3.09 22.22 19.03
C ARG A 178 -2.20 21.91 17.81
N VAL A 179 -1.70 20.68 17.73
CA VAL A 179 -0.82 20.19 16.64
C VAL A 179 -1.53 19.11 15.82
N LEU A 180 -2.20 18.19 16.51
CA LEU A 180 -2.93 17.07 15.94
C LEU A 180 -4.01 16.66 16.96
N SER A 181 -5.25 16.47 16.49
CA SER A 181 -6.35 15.98 17.33
C SER A 181 -7.04 14.78 16.70
N LEU A 182 -7.60 13.91 17.54
CA LEU A 182 -8.54 12.84 17.24
C LEU A 182 -9.86 13.15 17.97
N ASN A 183 -10.97 13.10 17.22
CA ASN A 183 -12.34 13.44 17.66
C ASN A 183 -12.60 14.92 18.00
N SER A 184 -11.91 15.85 17.36
CA SER A 184 -12.16 17.30 17.51
C SER A 184 -13.56 17.76 17.06
N HIS A 185 -14.16 17.05 16.10
CA HIS A 185 -15.48 17.34 15.53
C HIS A 185 -16.56 16.37 16.00
N GLY A 186 -16.27 15.51 16.99
CA GLY A 186 -17.26 14.58 17.53
C GLY A 186 -17.76 13.55 16.51
N LEU A 187 -16.91 13.08 15.58
CA LEU A 187 -17.24 12.01 14.62
C LEU A 187 -16.83 10.60 15.08
N PHE A 188 -16.31 10.46 16.31
CA PHE A 188 -15.94 9.17 16.90
C PHE A 188 -17.16 8.27 17.11
N ASP A 189 -17.12 7.10 16.50
CA ASP A 189 -18.08 6.03 16.65
C ASP A 189 -17.35 4.69 16.62
N PHE A 190 -17.85 3.75 17.41
CA PHE A 190 -17.27 2.42 17.59
C PHE A 190 -18.43 1.44 17.76
N GLU A 191 -18.75 0.71 16.69
CA GLU A 191 -19.84 -0.25 16.67
C GLU A 191 -19.42 -1.50 17.44
N GLN A 192 -19.93 -1.67 18.66
CA GLN A 192 -19.56 -2.79 19.53
C GLN A 192 -20.05 -4.15 19.00
N LEU A 193 -19.25 -5.20 19.18
CA LEU A 193 -19.61 -6.57 18.78
C LEU A 193 -20.88 -7.02 19.49
N ARG A 194 -21.81 -7.64 18.76
CA ARG A 194 -23.11 -8.12 19.27
C ARG A 194 -23.33 -9.60 18.98
N VAL A 195 -24.21 -10.21 19.77
CA VAL A 195 -24.72 -11.56 19.52
C VAL A 195 -25.94 -11.44 18.60
N LYS A 196 -25.97 -12.22 17.51
CA LYS A 196 -27.08 -12.23 16.55
C LYS A 196 -28.37 -12.70 17.22
N GLN A 197 -29.41 -11.87 17.18
CA GLN A 197 -30.74 -12.18 17.71
C GLN A 197 -31.66 -12.71 16.60
N GLU A 198 -32.81 -13.24 16.97
CA GLU A 198 -33.80 -13.74 16.01
C GLU A 198 -34.48 -12.56 15.29
N GLY A 199 -34.31 -12.49 13.96
CA GLY A 199 -34.77 -11.37 13.13
C GLY A 199 -33.66 -10.41 12.66
N ASP A 200 -32.42 -10.57 13.15
CA ASP A 200 -31.27 -9.82 12.64
C ASP A 200 -30.87 -10.27 11.23
N ASP A 201 -31.10 -9.42 10.23
CA ASP A 201 -30.48 -9.53 8.90
C ASP A 201 -29.30 -8.56 8.80
N TRP A 202 -28.11 -9.13 8.76
CA TRP A 202 -26.83 -8.41 8.70
C TRP A 202 -26.04 -8.77 7.43
N GLU A 203 -26.61 -9.58 6.53
CA GLU A 203 -25.89 -10.08 5.36
C GLU A 203 -25.56 -8.96 4.36
N GLU A 204 -24.30 -8.86 3.95
CA GLU A 204 -23.89 -7.95 2.89
C GLU A 204 -23.73 -8.71 1.58
N ARG A 205 -24.29 -8.19 0.48
CA ARG A 205 -24.29 -8.87 -0.82
C ARG A 205 -23.68 -8.02 -1.91
N PHE A 206 -22.67 -8.55 -2.60
CA PHE A 206 -21.98 -7.86 -3.69
C PHE A 206 -21.68 -8.85 -4.84
N LYS A 207 -22.19 -8.54 -6.04
CA LYS A 207 -21.96 -9.29 -7.30
C LYS A 207 -22.11 -10.83 -7.21
N GLY A 208 -23.01 -11.31 -6.35
CA GLY A 208 -23.28 -12.75 -6.18
C GLY A 208 -22.55 -13.40 -5.00
N HIS A 209 -21.64 -12.69 -4.34
CA HIS A 209 -21.08 -13.06 -3.05
C HIS A 209 -21.93 -12.50 -1.91
N THR A 210 -22.03 -13.27 -0.83
CA THR A 210 -22.63 -12.86 0.45
C THR A 210 -21.54 -12.88 1.51
N ASP A 211 -21.57 -11.91 2.43
CA ASP A 211 -20.87 -11.95 3.72
C ASP A 211 -21.94 -12.07 4.82
N VAL A 212 -21.90 -13.17 5.59
CA VAL A 212 -22.87 -13.47 6.66
C VAL A 212 -22.74 -12.59 7.91
N ARG A 213 -21.67 -11.79 8.04
CA ARG A 213 -21.41 -10.84 9.14
C ARG A 213 -21.76 -11.40 10.52
N PRO A 214 -21.04 -12.41 11.06
CA PRO A 214 -21.50 -13.18 12.23
C PRO A 214 -21.65 -12.39 13.54
N TYR A 215 -21.02 -11.21 13.63
CA TYR A 215 -21.11 -10.27 14.76
C TYR A 215 -21.79 -8.94 14.41
N GLY A 216 -22.30 -8.82 13.18
CA GLY A 216 -22.95 -7.63 12.65
C GLY A 216 -21.99 -6.46 12.41
N PRO A 217 -22.51 -5.22 12.38
CA PRO A 217 -21.72 -3.99 12.33
C PRO A 217 -20.66 -3.93 13.45
N GLN A 218 -19.38 -3.79 13.06
CA GLN A 218 -18.23 -3.75 13.98
C GLN A 218 -17.25 -2.60 13.69
N SER A 219 -17.66 -1.62 12.86
CA SER A 219 -16.79 -0.58 12.33
C SER A 219 -16.42 0.50 13.33
N ILE A 220 -15.34 1.21 13.00
CA ILE A 220 -14.80 2.32 13.78
C ILE A 220 -14.64 3.52 12.84
N SER A 221 -15.10 4.70 13.26
CA SER A 221 -14.82 5.94 12.54
C SER A 221 -14.47 7.07 13.51
N PHE A 222 -13.60 8.00 13.09
CA PHE A 222 -13.29 9.22 13.84
C PHE A 222 -12.68 10.30 12.95
N ASP A 223 -12.81 11.57 13.34
CA ASP A 223 -12.07 12.66 12.71
C ASP A 223 -10.64 12.79 13.24
N VAL A 224 -9.72 13.19 12.37
CA VAL A 224 -8.34 13.58 12.69
C VAL A 224 -8.05 14.93 12.05
N SER A 225 -7.58 15.88 12.87
CA SER A 225 -7.43 17.28 12.49
C SER A 225 -5.97 17.73 12.60
N PHE A 226 -5.39 18.08 11.45
CA PHE A 226 -4.02 18.54 11.31
C PHE A 226 -4.00 20.08 11.39
N PHE A 227 -3.60 20.60 12.55
CA PHE A 227 -3.52 22.04 12.79
C PHE A 227 -2.27 22.63 12.14
N ASP A 228 -2.39 23.86 11.64
CA ASP A 228 -1.39 24.59 10.85
C ASP A 228 -0.91 23.88 9.57
N ALA A 229 -1.72 22.95 9.04
CA ALA A 229 -1.46 22.26 7.78
C ALA A 229 -2.04 23.01 6.57
N ASP A 230 -1.23 23.16 5.52
CA ASP A 230 -1.63 23.64 4.20
C ASP A 230 -1.97 22.48 3.25
N PHE A 231 -1.37 21.30 3.47
CA PHE A 231 -1.53 20.09 2.67
C PHE A 231 -1.41 18.82 3.53
N VAL A 232 -2.05 17.74 3.10
CA VAL A 232 -1.85 16.38 3.63
C VAL A 232 -1.31 15.44 2.54
N TYR A 233 -0.50 14.46 2.96
CA TYR A 233 0.25 13.52 2.12
C TYR A 233 0.25 12.12 2.73
N GLY A 234 0.55 11.11 1.92
CA GLY A 234 0.71 9.73 2.38
C GLY A 234 -0.48 8.87 1.97
N ILE A 235 -0.89 7.97 2.87
CA ILE A 235 -1.93 6.95 2.66
C ILE A 235 -1.88 6.19 1.33
N PRO A 236 -0.71 5.76 0.80
CA PRO A 236 -0.64 5.01 -0.45
C PRO A 236 -1.36 3.64 -0.35
N GLU A 237 -1.67 2.97 -1.46
CA GLU A 237 -1.33 3.29 -2.85
C GLU A 237 -2.54 3.75 -3.69
N HIS A 238 -2.40 4.94 -4.29
CA HIS A 238 -3.39 5.54 -5.19
C HIS A 238 -2.70 6.15 -6.40
N ALA A 239 -3.34 6.07 -7.57
CA ALA A 239 -2.94 6.83 -8.74
C ALA A 239 -3.44 8.29 -8.64
N SER A 240 -3.05 9.01 -7.58
CA SER A 240 -3.51 10.37 -7.27
C SER A 240 -2.36 11.39 -7.22
N SER A 241 -2.64 12.65 -6.90
CA SER A 241 -1.62 13.67 -6.65
C SER A 241 -0.90 13.41 -5.32
N PHE A 242 0.39 13.75 -5.23
CA PHE A 242 1.21 13.54 -4.03
C PHE A 242 0.66 14.28 -2.80
N ALA A 243 0.23 15.53 -2.98
CA ALA A 243 -0.67 16.17 -2.04
C ALA A 243 -2.09 15.66 -2.31
N LEU A 244 -2.73 15.11 -1.28
CA LEU A 244 -4.06 14.51 -1.37
C LEU A 244 -5.10 15.62 -1.60
N ARG A 245 -6.16 15.30 -2.33
CA ARG A 245 -7.24 16.24 -2.63
C ARG A 245 -8.38 16.09 -1.63
N PRO A 246 -9.13 17.16 -1.33
CA PRO A 246 -10.41 17.03 -0.64
C PRO A 246 -11.33 16.05 -1.37
N THR A 247 -11.90 15.10 -0.63
CA THR A 247 -12.85 14.08 -1.14
C THR A 247 -14.30 14.36 -0.74
N ARG A 248 -14.52 15.33 0.17
CA ARG A 248 -15.85 15.76 0.63
C ARG A 248 -15.82 17.22 1.11
N GLY A 249 -16.84 18.02 0.78
CA GLY A 249 -17.00 19.39 1.29
C GLY A 249 -17.47 20.38 0.21
N PRO A 250 -17.57 21.69 0.53
CA PRO A 250 -17.95 22.71 -0.43
C PRO A 250 -17.02 22.73 -1.65
N GLY A 251 -17.60 22.72 -2.86
CA GLY A 251 -16.83 22.68 -4.11
C GLY A 251 -16.23 21.32 -4.46
N VAL A 252 -16.64 20.25 -3.77
CA VAL A 252 -16.33 18.86 -4.11
C VAL A 252 -17.62 18.19 -4.59
N ASP A 253 -17.78 18.03 -5.90
CA ASP A 253 -19.10 17.75 -6.52
C ASP A 253 -19.70 16.38 -6.13
N ASP A 254 -18.87 15.33 -6.09
CA ASP A 254 -19.10 14.06 -5.37
C ASP A 254 -17.89 13.15 -5.63
N SER A 255 -17.05 12.90 -4.61
CA SER A 255 -15.89 12.01 -4.74
C SER A 255 -15.91 10.88 -3.70
N GLU A 256 -15.43 9.71 -4.14
CA GLU A 256 -15.13 8.60 -3.24
C GLU A 256 -14.02 8.99 -2.26
N PRO A 257 -14.01 8.44 -1.03
CA PRO A 257 -12.89 8.63 -0.12
C PRO A 257 -11.67 7.85 -0.62
N TYR A 258 -10.49 8.16 -0.11
CA TYR A 258 -9.30 7.35 -0.36
C TYR A 258 -9.50 5.96 0.26
N ARG A 259 -9.58 4.92 -0.58
CA ARG A 259 -9.79 3.53 -0.14
C ARG A 259 -8.46 2.83 0.03
N LEU A 260 -8.21 2.27 1.21
CA LEU A 260 -7.07 1.44 1.55
C LEU A 260 -7.60 0.01 1.68
N PHE A 261 -7.45 -0.73 0.59
CA PHE A 261 -7.77 -2.14 0.48
C PHE A 261 -6.92 -2.67 -0.68
N ASN A 262 -6.11 -3.70 -0.42
CA ASN A 262 -5.20 -4.23 -1.43
C ASN A 262 -6.02 -4.98 -2.49
N LEU A 263 -5.96 -4.52 -3.75
CA LEU A 263 -6.79 -4.99 -4.84
C LEU A 263 -5.97 -5.16 -6.13
N ASP A 264 -6.27 -6.20 -6.92
CA ASP A 264 -5.71 -6.36 -8.26
C ASP A 264 -6.52 -5.54 -9.28
N VAL A 265 -6.10 -4.29 -9.44
CA VAL A 265 -6.81 -3.27 -10.20
C VAL A 265 -6.36 -3.30 -11.67
N PHE A 266 -7.08 -4.05 -12.52
CA PHE A 266 -6.81 -4.13 -13.96
C PHE A 266 -7.06 -2.78 -14.65
N GLU A 267 -6.09 -2.33 -15.46
CA GLU A 267 -6.11 -1.05 -16.19
C GLU A 267 -6.61 0.14 -15.34
N TYR A 268 -6.04 0.28 -14.13
CA TYR A 268 -6.40 1.30 -13.14
C TYR A 268 -6.49 2.72 -13.73
N ILE A 269 -7.44 3.51 -13.21
CA ILE A 269 -7.63 4.90 -13.61
C ILE A 269 -6.64 5.83 -12.92
N HIS A 270 -6.11 6.79 -13.68
CA HIS A 270 -5.32 7.88 -13.13
C HIS A 270 -6.21 8.96 -12.51
N ASP A 271 -5.61 9.74 -11.62
CA ASP A 271 -6.23 10.81 -10.84
C ASP A 271 -7.46 10.37 -10.02
N SER A 272 -7.31 9.27 -9.29
CA SER A 272 -8.39 8.62 -8.54
C SER A 272 -8.02 8.35 -7.07
N PRO A 273 -8.97 8.48 -6.12
CA PRO A 273 -8.82 8.02 -4.74
C PRO A 273 -9.07 6.50 -4.58
N PHE A 274 -9.29 5.79 -5.68
CA PHE A 274 -9.50 4.34 -5.68
C PHE A 274 -8.21 3.58 -5.33
N GLY A 275 -8.28 2.70 -4.32
CA GLY A 275 -7.14 1.94 -3.80
C GLY A 275 -6.56 0.94 -4.80
N LEU A 276 -5.25 0.74 -4.73
CA LEU A 276 -4.49 -0.17 -5.61
C LEU A 276 -3.93 -1.38 -4.81
N TYR A 277 -2.72 -1.81 -5.11
CA TYR A 277 -2.15 -3.09 -4.68
C TYR A 277 -1.62 -3.07 -3.23
N GLY A 278 -1.32 -1.89 -2.68
CA GLY A 278 -0.81 -1.70 -1.32
C GLY A 278 -1.58 -0.67 -0.51
N SER A 279 -1.48 -0.77 0.83
CA SER A 279 -2.12 0.13 1.79
C SER A 279 -1.14 0.49 2.92
N ILE A 280 -0.86 1.77 3.16
CA ILE A 280 -0.18 2.22 4.39
C ILE A 280 -1.01 3.33 5.05
N PRO A 281 -1.68 3.07 6.19
CA PRO A 281 -2.56 4.05 6.87
C PRO A 281 -1.80 5.14 7.65
N PHE A 282 -0.79 5.77 7.04
CA PHE A 282 0.05 6.85 7.58
C PHE A 282 -0.12 8.13 6.76
N MET A 283 -0.47 9.22 7.42
CA MET A 283 -0.67 10.54 6.83
C MET A 283 0.24 11.59 7.47
N LEU A 284 0.78 12.48 6.65
CA LEU A 284 1.54 13.67 7.03
C LEU A 284 0.69 14.92 6.80
N GLY A 285 0.51 15.76 7.81
CA GLY A 285 0.03 17.13 7.63
C GLY A 285 1.20 18.10 7.62
N HIS A 286 1.30 18.98 6.63
CA HIS A 286 2.37 19.96 6.54
C HIS A 286 1.85 21.35 6.15
N GLY A 287 2.33 22.38 6.82
CA GLY A 287 2.07 23.77 6.46
C GLY A 287 3.13 24.74 6.98
N LYS A 288 3.13 25.94 6.41
CA LYS A 288 4.20 26.95 6.59
C LYS A 288 4.27 27.53 8.00
N ALA A 289 3.15 27.57 8.72
CA ALA A 289 3.07 28.22 10.03
C ALA A 289 3.79 27.43 11.13
N ARG A 290 3.73 26.09 11.07
CA ARG A 290 4.16 25.20 12.16
C ARG A 290 5.11 24.08 11.74
N GLY A 291 5.14 23.69 10.47
CA GLY A 291 5.94 22.56 9.98
C GLY A 291 5.09 21.33 9.69
N THR A 292 5.48 20.16 10.19
CA THR A 292 4.86 18.86 9.89
C THR A 292 4.46 18.11 11.15
N SER A 293 3.26 17.54 11.15
CA SER A 293 2.81 16.49 12.06
C SER A 293 2.44 15.23 11.27
N GLY A 294 2.33 14.10 11.94
CA GLY A 294 1.92 12.85 11.31
C GLY A 294 0.96 12.03 12.17
N PHE A 295 0.12 11.26 11.50
CA PHE A 295 -0.85 10.36 12.11
C PHE A 295 -0.76 8.98 11.44
N PHE A 296 -0.67 7.92 12.22
CA PHE A 296 -0.70 6.54 11.72
C PHE A 296 -1.74 5.73 12.50
N TRP A 297 -2.72 5.15 11.82
CA TRP A 297 -3.68 4.23 12.42
C TRP A 297 -3.29 2.80 12.05
N LEU A 298 -2.77 2.05 13.03
CA LEU A 298 -2.41 0.65 12.88
C LEU A 298 -3.69 -0.22 12.86
N ASN A 299 -4.31 -0.30 11.68
CA ASN A 299 -5.44 -1.18 11.38
C ASN A 299 -5.17 -1.88 10.03
N ALA A 300 -5.77 -3.06 9.83
CA ALA A 300 -5.52 -3.96 8.70
C ALA A 300 -6.79 -4.30 7.88
N ALA A 301 -7.98 -3.93 8.35
CA ALA A 301 -9.22 -4.12 7.64
C ALA A 301 -9.45 -3.01 6.60
N GLU A 302 -10.40 -3.19 5.67
CA GLU A 302 -10.79 -2.17 4.70
C GLU A 302 -10.96 -0.82 5.40
N MET A 303 -10.21 0.16 4.91
CA MET A 303 -10.22 1.52 5.45
C MET A 303 -10.58 2.51 4.34
N GLN A 304 -11.42 3.47 4.66
CA GLN A 304 -11.80 4.57 3.78
C GLN A 304 -11.55 5.89 4.51
N ILE A 305 -10.86 6.82 3.85
CA ILE A 305 -10.38 8.07 4.45
C ILE A 305 -10.87 9.24 3.62
N ASP A 306 -11.71 10.08 4.23
CA ASP A 306 -12.11 11.36 3.66
C ASP A 306 -11.07 12.45 4.02
N VAL A 307 -10.68 13.27 3.04
CA VAL A 307 -10.02 14.56 3.26
C VAL A 307 -11.08 15.64 3.12
N LEU A 308 -11.28 16.44 4.16
CA LEU A 308 -12.44 17.34 4.25
C LEU A 308 -12.06 18.74 3.74
N GLY A 309 -12.81 19.24 2.77
CA GLY A 309 -12.59 20.53 2.11
C GLY A 309 -12.93 21.71 3.00
N SER A 310 -12.28 22.86 2.78
CA SER A 310 -12.45 24.06 3.60
C SER A 310 -13.93 24.45 3.75
N GLY A 311 -14.38 24.61 5.00
CA GLY A 311 -15.77 24.96 5.33
C GLY A 311 -16.76 23.79 5.30
N TRP A 312 -16.30 22.53 5.27
CA TRP A 312 -17.16 21.36 5.46
C TRP A 312 -17.91 21.34 6.80
N ASP A 313 -17.35 22.01 7.81
CA ASP A 313 -17.84 22.14 9.18
C ASP A 313 -18.68 23.41 9.41
N ALA A 314 -18.91 24.24 8.39
CA ALA A 314 -19.52 25.57 8.53
C ALA A 314 -20.97 25.59 9.06
N GLU A 315 -21.69 24.46 9.06
CA GLU A 315 -23.00 24.32 9.72
C GLU A 315 -22.91 24.07 11.25
N SER A 316 -21.72 23.82 11.79
CA SER A 316 -21.52 23.30 13.17
C SER A 316 -21.55 24.37 14.27
N GLY A 317 -21.77 25.64 13.93
CA GLY A 317 -21.67 26.77 14.84
C GLY A 317 -20.58 27.76 14.44
N ILE A 318 -20.81 29.04 14.74
CA ILE A 318 -20.02 30.15 14.21
C ILE A 318 -18.65 30.22 14.88
N LEU A 319 -17.61 29.77 14.17
CA LEU A 319 -16.25 30.27 14.34
C LEU A 319 -15.69 30.65 12.97
N LEU A 320 -15.38 31.94 12.80
CA LEU A 320 -14.52 32.41 11.72
C LEU A 320 -13.15 31.74 11.86
N PRO A 321 -12.42 31.47 10.76
CA PRO A 321 -11.14 30.78 10.84
C PRO A 321 -10.17 31.60 11.72
N GLU A 322 -9.76 31.02 12.84
CA GLU A 322 -8.52 31.44 13.48
C GLU A 322 -7.40 31.35 12.44
N SER A 323 -6.41 32.24 12.53
CA SER A 323 -5.47 32.55 11.45
C SER A 323 -4.35 31.51 11.24
N GLY A 324 -4.71 30.23 11.24
CA GLY A 324 -3.87 29.08 10.87
C GLY A 324 -4.61 28.14 9.92
N GLY A 325 -3.88 27.48 9.02
CA GLY A 325 -4.45 26.43 8.18
C GLY A 325 -4.92 25.25 9.03
N ARG A 326 -5.97 24.55 8.61
CA ARG A 326 -6.40 23.28 9.23
C ARG A 326 -6.88 22.36 8.12
N ILE A 327 -6.47 21.10 8.17
CA ILE A 327 -7.05 20.05 7.33
C ILE A 327 -7.63 19.00 8.25
N ASP A 328 -8.92 18.76 8.10
CA ASP A 328 -9.64 17.72 8.82
C ASP A 328 -9.79 16.50 7.91
N THR A 329 -9.81 15.32 8.51
CA THR A 329 -9.93 14.04 7.80
C THR A 329 -10.85 13.11 8.58
N LEU A 330 -11.67 12.30 7.89
CA LEU A 330 -12.54 11.31 8.53
C LEU A 330 -12.05 9.92 8.16
N TRP A 331 -11.54 9.19 9.15
CA TRP A 331 -11.02 7.84 9.00
C TRP A 331 -12.11 6.85 9.36
N MET A 332 -12.28 5.81 8.56
CA MET A 332 -13.34 4.81 8.69
C MET A 332 -12.74 3.43 8.42
N SER A 333 -12.83 2.48 9.34
CA SER A 333 -12.38 1.10 9.12
C SER A 333 -13.46 0.10 9.47
N GLU A 334 -13.54 -0.99 8.71
CA GLU A 334 -14.56 -2.03 8.86
C GLU A 334 -14.53 -2.73 10.24
N ALA A 335 -13.33 -2.95 10.80
CA ALA A 335 -13.13 -3.81 11.97
C ALA A 335 -11.84 -3.45 12.75
N GLY A 336 -11.40 -4.33 13.67
CA GLY A 336 -10.19 -4.14 14.47
C GLY A 336 -10.39 -3.22 15.67
N ILE A 337 -9.31 -2.59 16.13
CA ILE A 337 -9.28 -1.62 17.25
C ILE A 337 -8.85 -0.22 16.78
N VAL A 338 -8.97 0.76 17.68
CA VAL A 338 -8.20 2.01 17.54
C VAL A 338 -6.81 1.73 18.10
N ASP A 339 -5.78 1.78 17.26
CA ASP A 339 -4.36 1.78 17.69
C ASP A 339 -3.64 2.85 16.87
N THR A 340 -3.53 4.05 17.41
CA THR A 340 -3.15 5.25 16.65
C THR A 340 -1.90 5.89 17.21
N PHE A 341 -1.05 6.42 16.34
CA PHE A 341 0.22 7.05 16.66
C PHE A 341 0.25 8.49 16.17
N PHE A 342 0.59 9.40 17.07
CA PHE A 342 0.70 10.83 16.85
C PHE A 342 2.19 11.18 16.81
N PHE A 343 2.63 11.81 15.71
CA PHE A 343 4.01 12.18 15.47
C PHE A 343 4.14 13.70 15.41
N ILE A 344 4.87 14.27 16.37
CA ILE A 344 4.92 15.72 16.55
C ILE A 344 5.85 16.46 15.57
N GLY A 345 6.80 15.78 14.91
CA GLY A 345 7.79 16.43 14.05
C GLY A 345 8.82 17.25 14.82
N PRO A 346 9.13 18.51 14.44
CA PRO A 346 8.33 19.39 13.56
C PRO A 346 8.73 19.39 12.08
N GLY A 347 9.85 18.78 11.69
CA GLY A 347 10.24 18.67 10.27
C GLY A 347 9.68 17.41 9.60
N PRO A 348 9.50 17.37 8.25
CA PRO A 348 9.11 16.15 7.54
C PRO A 348 10.05 14.97 7.82
N LYS A 349 11.35 15.23 7.92
CA LYS A 349 12.36 14.22 8.27
C LYS A 349 12.19 13.66 9.68
N ASP A 350 11.71 14.48 10.61
CA ASP A 350 11.56 14.10 12.02
C ASP A 350 10.29 13.26 12.21
N VAL A 351 9.20 13.62 11.53
CA VAL A 351 7.99 12.79 11.46
C VAL A 351 8.27 11.43 10.80
N VAL A 352 9.01 11.40 9.68
CA VAL A 352 9.40 10.13 9.05
C VAL A 352 10.31 9.31 9.96
N ARG A 353 11.27 9.92 10.67
CA ARG A 353 12.09 9.22 11.69
C ARG A 353 11.23 8.63 12.80
N GLN A 354 10.31 9.41 13.36
CA GLN A 354 9.35 8.98 14.38
C GLN A 354 8.54 7.77 13.88
N TYR A 355 7.99 7.83 12.67
CA TYR A 355 7.29 6.71 12.04
C TYR A 355 8.18 5.46 11.88
N THR A 356 9.37 5.59 11.27
CA THR A 356 10.30 4.45 11.12
C THR A 356 10.85 3.90 12.44
N SER A 357 10.78 4.67 13.54
CA SER A 357 11.11 4.17 14.88
C SER A 357 10.02 3.26 15.46
N VAL A 358 8.78 3.35 14.95
CA VAL A 358 7.66 2.44 15.26
C VAL A 358 7.69 1.22 14.33
N THR A 359 7.84 1.43 13.01
CA THR A 359 7.56 0.42 11.97
C THR A 359 8.80 -0.17 11.27
N GLY A 360 10.01 0.28 11.62
CA GLY A 360 11.24 -0.11 10.92
C GLY A 360 11.71 0.89 9.88
N THR A 361 13.01 0.84 9.61
CA THR A 361 13.67 1.54 8.51
C THR A 361 13.68 0.66 7.25
N PRO A 362 13.81 1.22 6.04
CA PRO A 362 14.08 0.42 4.84
C PRO A 362 15.33 -0.46 5.03
N ALA A 363 15.27 -1.71 4.59
CA ALA A 363 16.45 -2.58 4.62
C ALA A 363 17.50 -2.14 3.60
N MET A 364 18.74 -2.59 3.77
CA MET A 364 19.82 -2.24 2.86
C MET A 364 19.69 -3.07 1.55
N PRO A 365 19.44 -2.43 0.40
CA PRO A 365 19.25 -3.15 -0.86
C PRO A 365 20.53 -3.86 -1.31
N GLN A 366 20.39 -4.92 -2.10
CA GLN A 366 21.53 -5.46 -2.83
C GLN A 366 21.93 -4.45 -3.92
N LEU A 367 23.22 -4.24 -4.18
CA LEU A 367 23.67 -3.16 -5.07
C LEU A 367 23.02 -3.24 -6.46
N PHE A 368 22.99 -4.43 -7.06
CA PHE A 368 22.39 -4.68 -8.38
C PHE A 368 20.89 -4.31 -8.43
N SER A 369 20.16 -4.39 -7.30
CA SER A 369 18.72 -4.13 -7.26
C SER A 369 18.37 -2.64 -7.33
N THR A 370 19.39 -1.78 -7.47
CA THR A 370 19.25 -0.33 -7.70
C THR A 370 19.57 0.07 -9.15
N ALA A 371 19.99 -0.89 -9.98
CA ALA A 371 20.39 -0.70 -11.36
C ALA A 371 19.22 -0.99 -12.33
N TYR A 372 19.53 -1.25 -13.62
CA TYR A 372 18.49 -1.48 -14.63
C TYR A 372 18.02 -2.94 -14.68
N HIS A 373 16.70 -3.11 -14.53
CA HIS A 373 15.99 -4.38 -14.55
C HIS A 373 15.22 -4.53 -15.87
N GLN A 374 15.47 -5.62 -16.60
CA GLN A 374 14.82 -5.92 -17.87
C GLN A 374 13.82 -7.08 -17.68
N CYS A 375 12.55 -6.77 -17.89
CA CYS A 375 11.41 -7.68 -17.70
C CYS A 375 10.38 -7.56 -18.85
N ARG A 376 9.62 -8.64 -19.09
CA ARG A 376 8.33 -8.65 -19.79
C ARG A 376 7.57 -9.95 -19.50
N TRP A 377 6.24 -9.91 -19.60
CA TRP A 377 5.40 -11.10 -19.77
C TRP A 377 5.40 -11.55 -21.24
N ASN A 378 6.01 -12.66 -21.66
CA ASN A 378 7.10 -13.45 -21.05
C ASN A 378 8.31 -13.46 -22.01
N TYR A 379 9.52 -13.71 -21.51
CA TYR A 379 10.54 -14.33 -22.37
C TYR A 379 10.13 -15.77 -22.67
N ARG A 380 10.37 -16.21 -23.91
CA ARG A 380 9.79 -17.44 -24.44
C ARG A 380 10.48 -18.70 -23.91
N ASP A 381 11.81 -18.67 -23.86
CA ASP A 381 12.68 -19.83 -23.64
C ASP A 381 14.11 -19.38 -23.31
N GLU A 382 15.02 -20.33 -23.08
CA GLU A 382 16.46 -20.07 -22.85
C GLU A 382 17.15 -19.32 -24.01
N GLU A 383 16.72 -19.52 -25.26
CA GLU A 383 17.31 -18.84 -26.43
C GLU A 383 16.90 -17.37 -26.48
N ASP A 384 15.64 -17.05 -26.16
CA ASP A 384 15.13 -15.68 -26.04
C ASP A 384 15.88 -14.91 -24.94
N VAL A 385 16.17 -15.56 -23.80
CA VAL A 385 16.96 -15.00 -22.70
C VAL A 385 18.39 -14.69 -23.14
N GLU A 386 19.09 -15.64 -23.78
CA GLU A 386 20.47 -15.46 -24.26
C GLU A 386 20.57 -14.44 -25.39
N ASN A 387 19.58 -14.40 -26.30
CA ASN A 387 19.49 -13.38 -27.33
C ASN A 387 19.29 -11.98 -26.72
N VAL A 388 18.42 -11.82 -25.72
CA VAL A 388 18.21 -10.53 -25.04
C VAL A 388 19.48 -10.08 -24.32
N ASP A 389 20.08 -10.94 -23.50
CA ASP A 389 21.35 -10.68 -22.79
C ASP A 389 22.48 -10.26 -23.74
N SER A 390 22.65 -10.97 -24.86
CA SER A 390 23.66 -10.63 -25.87
C SER A 390 23.38 -9.32 -26.61
N LYS A 391 22.11 -8.92 -26.79
CA LYS A 391 21.75 -7.64 -27.43
C LYS A 391 21.99 -6.42 -26.55
N PHE A 392 21.97 -6.55 -25.22
CA PHE A 392 22.45 -5.49 -24.34
C PHE A 392 23.95 -5.24 -24.51
N ASP A 393 24.74 -6.31 -24.63
CA ASP A 393 26.19 -6.21 -24.88
C ASP A 393 26.50 -5.68 -26.29
N GLU A 394 25.78 -6.14 -27.33
CA GLU A 394 25.94 -5.67 -28.72
C GLU A 394 25.65 -4.18 -28.89
N HIS A 395 24.75 -3.63 -28.06
CA HIS A 395 24.31 -2.24 -28.15
C HIS A 395 24.92 -1.32 -27.08
N ASP A 396 25.84 -1.82 -26.25
CA ASP A 396 26.50 -1.07 -25.14
C ASP A 396 25.47 -0.43 -24.18
N ILE A 397 24.43 -1.20 -23.82
CA ILE A 397 23.40 -0.79 -22.87
C ILE A 397 23.58 -1.60 -21.58
N PRO A 398 23.90 -0.98 -20.44
CA PRO A 398 24.08 -1.70 -19.18
C PRO A 398 22.74 -2.16 -18.60
N TYR A 399 22.71 -3.40 -18.11
CA TYR A 399 21.63 -3.93 -17.28
C TYR A 399 22.17 -5.01 -16.34
N ASP A 400 21.52 -5.16 -15.19
CA ASP A 400 21.98 -6.02 -14.09
C ASP A 400 21.08 -7.25 -13.88
N VAL A 401 19.77 -7.16 -14.21
CA VAL A 401 18.79 -8.21 -13.88
C VAL A 401 17.88 -8.55 -15.04
N LEU A 402 17.78 -9.84 -15.39
CA LEU A 402 16.78 -10.38 -16.32
C LEU A 402 15.67 -11.10 -15.53
N TRP A 403 14.42 -10.88 -15.92
CA TRP A 403 13.25 -11.40 -15.20
C TRP A 403 12.48 -12.45 -16.00
N LEU A 404 12.03 -13.50 -15.32
CA LEU A 404 11.17 -14.55 -15.85
C LEU A 404 9.81 -14.52 -15.15
N ASP A 405 8.81 -14.10 -15.92
CA ASP A 405 7.40 -14.05 -15.58
C ASP A 405 6.74 -15.45 -15.74
N ILE A 406 5.44 -15.61 -15.49
CA ILE A 406 4.75 -16.87 -15.15
C ILE A 406 4.91 -18.03 -16.15
N GLU A 407 5.17 -17.77 -17.43
CA GLU A 407 5.36 -18.81 -18.45
C GLU A 407 6.66 -19.62 -18.28
N HIS A 408 7.55 -19.26 -17.35
CA HIS A 408 8.74 -20.09 -17.06
C HIS A 408 8.42 -21.38 -16.27
N THR A 409 7.23 -21.48 -15.70
CA THR A 409 6.80 -22.57 -14.80
C THR A 409 6.10 -23.70 -15.57
N ASP A 410 6.15 -24.94 -15.06
CA ASP A 410 5.34 -26.05 -15.59
C ASP A 410 3.86 -25.83 -15.24
N GLY A 411 3.10 -25.25 -16.17
CA GLY A 411 1.65 -25.13 -16.08
C GLY A 411 1.16 -24.26 -14.93
N LYS A 412 1.93 -23.21 -14.58
CA LYS A 412 1.70 -22.29 -13.44
C LYS A 412 1.80 -23.00 -12.07
N ARG A 413 2.73 -23.95 -11.97
CA ARG A 413 3.19 -24.53 -10.70
C ARG A 413 4.49 -23.83 -10.28
N TYR A 414 4.41 -22.94 -9.29
CA TYR A 414 5.60 -22.26 -8.76
C TYR A 414 6.64 -23.26 -8.18
N PHE A 415 7.90 -22.84 -8.05
CA PHE A 415 9.05 -23.71 -7.75
C PHE A 415 9.34 -24.81 -8.78
N THR A 416 8.82 -24.67 -10.01
CA THR A 416 9.11 -25.57 -11.14
C THR A 416 9.62 -24.78 -12.35
N TRP A 417 10.05 -25.51 -13.38
CA TRP A 417 10.50 -24.97 -14.66
C TRP A 417 9.82 -25.76 -15.78
N ASP A 418 9.27 -25.08 -16.78
CA ASP A 418 8.83 -25.75 -18.01
C ASP A 418 10.06 -26.38 -18.69
N ARG A 419 10.09 -27.71 -18.81
CA ARG A 419 11.28 -28.44 -19.30
C ARG A 419 11.42 -28.47 -20.82
N VAL A 420 10.46 -27.91 -21.56
CA VAL A 420 10.54 -27.70 -23.01
C VAL A 420 11.16 -26.35 -23.30
N LEU A 421 10.76 -25.31 -22.56
CA LEU A 421 11.21 -23.91 -22.74
C LEU A 421 12.48 -23.59 -21.94
N PHE A 422 12.61 -24.15 -20.74
CA PHE A 422 13.71 -23.95 -19.78
C PHE A 422 14.30 -25.30 -19.29
N PRO A 423 14.92 -26.09 -20.19
CA PRO A 423 15.53 -27.38 -19.85
C PRO A 423 16.73 -27.30 -18.89
N ASN A 424 17.57 -26.25 -19.00
CA ASN A 424 18.86 -26.06 -18.31
C ASN A 424 18.91 -24.76 -17.46
N PRO A 425 17.97 -24.51 -16.54
CA PRO A 425 17.82 -23.21 -15.88
C PRO A 425 19.06 -22.76 -15.10
N GLU A 426 19.80 -23.70 -14.50
CA GLU A 426 21.06 -23.44 -13.82
C GLU A 426 22.15 -22.93 -14.77
N GLN A 427 22.22 -23.46 -16.00
CA GLN A 427 23.21 -23.00 -16.99
C GLN A 427 22.86 -21.60 -17.48
N MET A 428 21.58 -21.35 -17.75
CA MET A 428 21.07 -20.02 -18.11
C MET A 428 21.42 -18.96 -17.05
N GLN A 429 21.15 -19.25 -15.76
CA GLN A 429 21.50 -18.35 -14.66
C GLN A 429 23.02 -18.13 -14.54
N ASN A 430 23.82 -19.20 -14.67
CA ASN A 430 25.29 -19.10 -14.58
C ASN A 430 25.90 -18.33 -15.77
N LYS A 431 25.29 -18.36 -16.97
CA LYS A 431 25.70 -17.50 -18.11
C LYS A 431 25.56 -16.01 -17.79
N LEU A 432 24.45 -15.61 -17.16
CA LEU A 432 24.23 -14.23 -16.69
C LEU A 432 25.23 -13.88 -15.58
N ALA A 433 25.38 -14.76 -14.59
CA ALA A 433 26.29 -14.55 -13.46
C ALA A 433 27.76 -14.38 -13.88
N ALA A 434 28.20 -15.06 -14.95
CA ALA A 434 29.54 -14.88 -15.52
C ALA A 434 29.80 -13.46 -16.06
N LYS A 435 28.75 -12.67 -16.31
CA LYS A 435 28.81 -11.25 -16.69
C LYS A 435 28.53 -10.30 -15.51
N GLY A 436 28.38 -10.82 -14.29
CA GLY A 436 27.98 -10.06 -13.11
C GLY A 436 26.48 -9.75 -13.04
N ARG A 437 25.66 -10.40 -13.88
CA ARG A 437 24.19 -10.22 -13.93
C ARG A 437 23.45 -11.24 -13.06
N HIS A 438 22.22 -10.91 -12.71
CA HIS A 438 21.32 -11.72 -11.90
C HIS A 438 20.03 -12.09 -12.64
N MET A 439 19.32 -13.08 -12.10
CA MET A 439 17.99 -13.46 -12.59
C MET A 439 16.94 -13.25 -11.50
N VAL A 440 15.72 -12.90 -11.89
CA VAL A 440 14.53 -12.92 -11.03
C VAL A 440 13.48 -13.86 -11.61
N THR A 441 12.87 -14.73 -10.81
CA THR A 441 11.67 -15.50 -11.19
C THR A 441 10.46 -15.13 -10.33
N ILE A 442 9.27 -15.16 -10.93
CA ILE A 442 8.00 -14.95 -10.23
C ILE A 442 7.58 -16.17 -9.39
N VAL A 443 7.11 -15.92 -8.16
CA VAL A 443 6.53 -16.91 -7.23
C VAL A 443 5.37 -16.26 -6.47
N ASP A 444 4.14 -16.60 -6.86
CA ASP A 444 2.92 -16.01 -6.31
C ASP A 444 2.30 -16.89 -5.21
N PRO A 445 1.53 -16.33 -4.26
CA PRO A 445 0.97 -17.06 -3.13
C PRO A 445 -0.30 -17.86 -3.46
N HIS A 446 -0.47 -18.32 -4.70
CA HIS A 446 -1.58 -19.17 -5.12
C HIS A 446 -1.07 -20.51 -5.68
N ILE A 447 -1.38 -21.60 -4.99
CA ILE A 447 -0.86 -22.93 -5.31
C ILE A 447 -1.91 -23.71 -6.09
N LYS A 448 -1.59 -24.09 -7.34
CA LYS A 448 -2.41 -24.95 -8.20
C LYS A 448 -2.92 -26.19 -7.46
N ARG A 449 -4.23 -26.42 -7.48
CA ARG A 449 -4.88 -27.60 -6.88
C ARG A 449 -4.71 -28.82 -7.80
N ASP A 450 -3.63 -29.55 -7.58
CA ASP A 450 -3.20 -30.70 -8.38
C ASP A 450 -2.53 -31.75 -7.47
N GLU A 451 -3.14 -32.94 -7.35
CA GLU A 451 -2.65 -34.05 -6.50
C GLU A 451 -1.30 -34.63 -6.94
N SER A 452 -0.89 -34.37 -8.19
CA SER A 452 0.45 -34.70 -8.68
C SER A 452 1.50 -33.65 -8.31
N PHE A 453 1.08 -32.44 -7.96
CA PHE A 453 1.97 -31.36 -7.55
C PHE A 453 2.37 -31.50 -6.08
N HIS A 454 3.63 -31.88 -5.85
CA HIS A 454 4.16 -32.18 -4.52
C HIS A 454 3.91 -31.07 -3.48
N LEU A 455 4.02 -29.80 -3.86
CA LEU A 455 3.86 -28.65 -2.99
C LEU A 455 2.40 -28.49 -2.54
N HIS A 456 1.45 -28.69 -3.45
CA HIS A 456 0.03 -28.69 -3.12
C HIS A 456 -0.31 -29.82 -2.15
N LYS A 457 0.09 -31.05 -2.51
CA LYS A 457 -0.14 -32.24 -1.69
C LYS A 457 0.42 -32.11 -0.28
N GLU A 458 1.62 -31.54 -0.13
CA GLU A 458 2.22 -31.26 1.17
C GLU A 458 1.40 -30.23 1.97
N ALA A 459 1.06 -29.09 1.37
CA ALA A 459 0.27 -28.03 2.02
C ALA A 459 -1.13 -28.51 2.44
N THR A 460 -1.83 -29.26 1.58
CA THR A 460 -3.11 -29.92 1.89
C THR A 460 -2.96 -30.87 3.07
N SER A 461 -1.95 -31.76 3.05
CA SER A 461 -1.74 -32.74 4.14
C SER A 461 -1.43 -32.11 5.50
N LYS A 462 -0.82 -30.92 5.52
CA LYS A 462 -0.51 -30.15 6.72
C LYS A 462 -1.62 -29.17 7.11
N GLY A 463 -2.64 -28.99 6.26
CA GLY A 463 -3.74 -28.06 6.47
C GLY A 463 -3.35 -26.59 6.38
N TYR A 464 -2.30 -26.25 5.61
CA TYR A 464 -1.67 -24.93 5.54
C TYR A 464 -2.39 -23.89 4.66
N TYR A 465 -3.57 -24.21 4.14
CA TYR A 465 -4.36 -23.28 3.33
C TYR A 465 -5.37 -22.47 4.17
N VAL A 466 -5.61 -21.23 3.73
CA VAL A 466 -6.77 -20.41 4.12
C VAL A 466 -8.05 -21.24 3.97
N LYS A 467 -8.99 -21.11 4.90
CA LYS A 467 -10.23 -21.89 4.90
C LYS A 467 -11.44 -21.07 4.44
N ASP A 468 -12.39 -21.73 3.79
CA ASP A 468 -13.71 -21.16 3.49
C ASP A 468 -14.63 -21.13 4.73
N ALA A 469 -15.80 -20.50 4.60
CA ALA A 469 -16.82 -20.45 5.65
C ALA A 469 -17.27 -21.83 6.17
N THR A 470 -17.06 -22.91 5.39
CA THR A 470 -17.38 -24.30 5.75
C THR A 470 -16.23 -25.04 6.45
N GLY A 471 -15.04 -24.43 6.54
CA GLY A 471 -13.84 -24.99 7.13
C GLY A 471 -13.00 -25.85 6.18
N LYS A 472 -13.28 -25.85 4.88
CA LYS A 472 -12.47 -26.52 3.84
C LYS A 472 -11.37 -25.60 3.33
N ASP A 473 -10.38 -26.14 2.63
CA ASP A 473 -9.40 -25.31 1.92
C ASP A 473 -10.10 -24.41 0.89
N TYR A 474 -9.81 -23.11 0.92
CA TYR A 474 -10.36 -22.15 -0.02
C TYR A 474 -9.93 -22.49 -1.46
N ASP A 475 -10.90 -22.54 -2.38
CA ASP A 475 -10.73 -22.84 -3.80
C ASP A 475 -11.09 -21.60 -4.63
N GLY A 476 -10.06 -20.86 -5.02
CA GLY A 476 -10.16 -19.68 -5.88
C GLY A 476 -9.52 -19.93 -7.25
N TRP A 477 -9.89 -19.14 -8.24
CA TRP A 477 -9.30 -19.20 -9.58
C TRP A 477 -8.24 -18.11 -9.73
N CYS A 478 -7.06 -18.48 -10.22
CA CYS A 478 -6.00 -17.55 -10.61
C CYS A 478 -5.25 -18.11 -11.83
N TRP A 479 -3.99 -17.74 -12.09
CA TRP A 479 -3.24 -18.15 -13.29
C TRP A 479 -3.22 -19.67 -13.60
N PRO A 480 -3.09 -20.60 -12.64
CA PRO A 480 -3.15 -22.04 -12.92
C PRO A 480 -4.57 -22.62 -12.97
N GLY A 481 -5.62 -21.80 -12.88
CA GLY A 481 -6.99 -22.22 -12.64
C GLY A 481 -7.29 -22.38 -11.15
N SER A 482 -7.97 -23.46 -10.77
CA SER A 482 -8.29 -23.80 -9.38
C SER A 482 -7.03 -23.85 -8.50
N SER A 483 -7.04 -23.07 -7.42
CA SER A 483 -5.89 -22.69 -6.60
C SER A 483 -6.26 -22.56 -5.12
N SER A 484 -5.30 -22.82 -4.24
CA SER A 484 -5.43 -22.53 -2.79
C SER A 484 -4.27 -21.68 -2.29
N TYR A 485 -4.56 -20.84 -1.30
CA TYR A 485 -3.70 -19.74 -0.84
C TYR A 485 -3.12 -20.11 0.54
N PRO A 486 -1.78 -20.15 0.72
CA PRO A 486 -1.21 -20.46 2.02
C PRO A 486 -1.55 -19.38 3.04
N ASP A 487 -1.84 -19.80 4.27
CA ASP A 487 -2.22 -18.90 5.35
C ASP A 487 -0.99 -18.22 5.97
N MET A 488 -0.55 -17.13 5.33
CA MET A 488 0.66 -16.40 5.70
C MET A 488 0.58 -15.72 7.08
N LEU A 489 -0.57 -15.68 7.75
CA LEU A 489 -0.66 -15.21 9.13
C LEU A 489 -0.03 -16.19 10.13
N ASN A 490 0.04 -17.48 9.79
CA ASN A 490 0.70 -18.47 10.62
C ASN A 490 2.24 -18.40 10.50
N PRO A 491 2.99 -18.14 11.59
CA PRO A 491 4.45 -18.14 11.55
C PRO A 491 5.06 -19.51 11.18
N GLU A 492 4.34 -20.62 11.40
CA GLU A 492 4.75 -21.96 10.96
C GLU A 492 4.71 -22.08 9.43
N ILE A 493 3.64 -21.59 8.81
CA ILE A 493 3.44 -21.62 7.35
C ILE A 493 4.44 -20.69 6.66
N ARG A 494 4.69 -19.50 7.24
CA ARG A 494 5.79 -18.62 6.84
C ARG A 494 7.15 -19.34 6.88
N SER A 495 7.44 -20.07 7.96
CA SER A 495 8.70 -20.81 8.09
C SER A 495 8.83 -21.94 7.06
N TRP A 496 7.73 -22.63 6.75
CA TRP A 496 7.65 -23.67 5.72
C TRP A 496 7.83 -23.11 4.30
N TRP A 497 7.19 -21.98 3.99
CA TRP A 497 7.28 -21.31 2.69
C TRP A 497 8.70 -20.77 2.46
N SER A 498 9.35 -20.19 3.49
CA SER A 498 10.79 -19.83 3.45
C SER A 498 11.70 -21.01 3.11
N GLU A 499 11.34 -22.24 3.50
CA GLU A 499 12.15 -23.43 3.24
C GLU A 499 12.13 -23.81 1.75
N LYS A 500 11.04 -23.50 1.03
CA LYS A 500 10.89 -23.83 -0.40
C LYS A 500 11.85 -23.03 -1.29
N PHE A 501 12.30 -21.86 -0.83
CA PHE A 501 13.35 -21.05 -1.47
C PHE A 501 14.80 -21.52 -1.18
N SER A 502 15.00 -22.68 -0.54
CA SER A 502 16.34 -23.30 -0.50
C SER A 502 16.70 -23.89 -1.87
N LEU A 503 17.99 -23.85 -2.24
CA LEU A 503 18.48 -24.42 -3.51
C LEU A 503 18.14 -25.92 -3.68
N LYS A 504 17.96 -26.62 -2.55
CA LYS A 504 17.55 -28.02 -2.49
C LYS A 504 16.07 -28.23 -2.84
N ASN A 505 15.20 -27.31 -2.45
CA ASN A 505 13.75 -27.43 -2.67
C ASN A 505 13.34 -26.79 -4.00
N TYR A 506 13.87 -25.60 -4.35
CA TYR A 506 13.68 -25.00 -5.67
C TYR A 506 14.73 -25.54 -6.67
N VAL A 507 14.55 -26.79 -7.10
CA VAL A 507 15.46 -27.45 -8.04
C VAL A 507 15.56 -26.65 -9.35
N GLY A 508 16.79 -26.41 -9.83
CA GLY A 508 17.06 -25.57 -10.99
C GLY A 508 17.41 -24.11 -10.65
N SER A 509 17.36 -23.72 -9.38
CA SER A 509 17.80 -22.41 -8.90
C SER A 509 19.29 -22.37 -8.53
N THR A 510 19.89 -21.18 -8.56
CA THR A 510 21.29 -20.92 -8.21
C THR A 510 21.39 -19.72 -7.25
N PRO A 511 22.52 -19.50 -6.55
CA PRO A 511 22.73 -18.30 -5.72
C PRO A 511 22.53 -16.93 -6.39
N TRP A 512 22.44 -16.91 -7.73
CA TRP A 512 22.26 -15.72 -8.55
C TRP A 512 20.80 -15.45 -8.93
N LEU A 513 19.89 -16.36 -8.54
CA LEU A 513 18.45 -16.22 -8.68
C LEU A 513 17.85 -15.51 -7.48
N TYR A 514 16.96 -14.58 -7.76
CA TYR A 514 16.15 -13.85 -6.81
C TYR A 514 14.66 -14.00 -7.17
N ILE A 515 13.77 -13.58 -6.28
CA ILE A 515 12.32 -13.85 -6.38
C ILE A 515 11.53 -12.56 -6.49
N TRP A 516 10.53 -12.54 -7.36
CA TRP A 516 9.42 -11.59 -7.41
C TRP A 516 8.16 -12.28 -6.88
N ASN A 517 7.41 -11.60 -6.01
CA ASN A 517 6.07 -12.03 -5.60
C ASN A 517 5.04 -11.08 -6.22
N ASP A 518 4.09 -11.59 -7.01
CA ASP A 518 2.93 -10.86 -7.51
C ASP A 518 1.64 -11.48 -6.97
N MET A 519 0.49 -10.88 -7.31
CA MET A 519 -0.85 -11.41 -7.03
C MET A 519 -1.11 -11.66 -5.52
N ASN A 520 -0.39 -10.95 -4.65
CA ASN A 520 -0.30 -11.20 -3.21
C ASN A 520 -1.25 -10.33 -2.36
N GLU A 521 -2.20 -9.64 -3.00
CA GLU A 521 -3.28 -8.89 -2.36
C GLU A 521 -4.10 -9.71 -1.33
N PRO A 522 -4.45 -11.00 -1.51
CA PRO A 522 -4.26 -11.90 -2.66
C PRO A 522 -5.30 -11.76 -3.80
N SER A 523 -4.84 -11.82 -5.05
CA SER A 523 -5.70 -11.76 -6.24
C SER A 523 -6.40 -13.10 -6.53
N VAL A 524 -7.73 -13.04 -6.67
CA VAL A 524 -8.63 -14.18 -6.94
C VAL A 524 -9.62 -13.81 -8.04
N PHE A 525 -9.44 -14.33 -9.25
CA PHE A 525 -10.20 -13.90 -10.45
C PHE A 525 -11.71 -14.18 -10.38
N ASN A 526 -12.16 -15.11 -9.53
CA ASN A 526 -13.57 -15.39 -9.26
C ASN A 526 -14.05 -14.96 -7.86
N GLY A 527 -13.24 -14.16 -7.15
CA GLY A 527 -13.57 -13.60 -5.85
C GLY A 527 -14.26 -12.22 -5.97
N PRO A 528 -14.92 -11.75 -4.89
CA PRO A 528 -15.46 -10.40 -4.87
C PRO A 528 -14.33 -9.38 -5.03
N GLU A 529 -14.50 -8.41 -5.92
CA GLU A 529 -13.50 -7.35 -6.19
C GLU A 529 -12.12 -7.89 -6.63
N HIS A 530 -12.08 -9.12 -7.17
CA HIS A 530 -10.86 -9.89 -7.45
C HIS A 530 -9.99 -10.22 -6.22
N ALA A 531 -10.56 -10.25 -5.01
CA ALA A 531 -9.85 -10.61 -3.78
C ALA A 531 -10.43 -11.88 -3.13
N VAL A 532 -9.72 -12.44 -2.14
CA VAL A 532 -10.29 -13.48 -1.25
C VAL A 532 -11.55 -12.94 -0.57
N ALA A 533 -12.59 -13.77 -0.49
CA ALA A 533 -13.85 -13.39 0.17
C ALA A 533 -13.64 -13.15 1.67
N VAL A 534 -14.20 -12.05 2.19
CA VAL A 534 -14.09 -11.58 3.59
C VAL A 534 -14.44 -12.67 4.63
N GLU A 535 -15.33 -13.61 4.28
CA GLU A 535 -15.70 -14.75 5.13
C GLU A 535 -14.59 -15.78 5.41
N SER A 536 -13.45 -15.68 4.73
CA SER A 536 -12.39 -16.70 4.78
C SER A 536 -11.60 -16.64 6.10
N TYR A 537 -11.20 -17.81 6.62
CA TYR A 537 -10.48 -17.93 7.89
C TYR A 537 -8.97 -18.09 7.70
N CYS A 538 -8.22 -17.29 8.44
CA CYS A 538 -6.75 -17.33 8.57
C CYS A 538 -6.32 -17.54 10.03
N HIS A 539 -5.04 -17.86 10.25
CA HIS A 539 -4.55 -18.40 11.51
C HIS A 539 -4.25 -17.33 12.57
N ARG A 540 -5.05 -17.34 13.64
CA ARG A 540 -4.53 -17.45 15.02
C ARG A 540 -5.40 -18.43 15.80
N ASN A 541 -4.83 -19.58 16.18
CA ASN A 541 -5.56 -20.61 16.93
C ASN A 541 -6.05 -20.09 18.30
N VAL A 542 -7.36 -20.07 18.53
CA VAL A 542 -8.12 -20.91 19.49
C VAL A 542 -9.53 -20.32 19.63
N MET A 543 -10.43 -20.73 18.74
CA MET A 543 -11.84 -20.96 19.06
C MET A 543 -12.37 -22.03 18.10
N ARG A 544 -12.19 -23.29 18.50
CA ARG A 544 -12.84 -24.44 17.89
C ARG A 544 -14.33 -24.36 18.24
N ARG A 545 -15.08 -23.59 17.43
CA ARG A 545 -16.47 -23.08 17.52
C ARG A 545 -16.47 -21.55 17.58
N ARG A 546 -17.08 -20.89 16.57
CA ARG A 546 -17.20 -19.42 16.41
C ARG A 546 -15.84 -18.75 16.12
N GLY A 547 -15.49 -18.34 14.91
CA GLY A 547 -16.33 -17.78 13.85
C GLY A 547 -15.92 -16.34 13.52
N GLY A 548 -14.63 -16.01 13.64
CA GLY A 548 -14.08 -14.69 13.34
C GLY A 548 -13.61 -14.62 11.89
N SER A 549 -14.47 -14.10 11.02
CA SER A 549 -14.05 -13.52 9.74
C SER A 549 -13.34 -12.21 10.04
N LEU A 550 -12.18 -12.01 9.42
CA LEU A 550 -11.38 -10.81 9.57
C LEU A 550 -10.75 -10.46 8.23
N ASP A 551 -10.93 -9.21 7.86
CA ASP A 551 -10.42 -8.65 6.63
C ASP A 551 -8.91 -8.45 6.75
N LEU A 552 -8.14 -9.35 6.14
CA LEU A 552 -6.71 -9.57 6.41
C LEU A 552 -5.82 -9.41 5.17
N ALA A 553 -6.41 -9.01 4.05
CA ALA A 553 -5.75 -8.77 2.76
C ALA A 553 -4.50 -7.86 2.91
N GLN A 554 -4.64 -6.75 3.66
CA GLN A 554 -3.55 -5.78 3.84
C GLN A 554 -2.29 -6.37 4.49
N VAL A 555 -2.43 -7.38 5.36
CA VAL A 555 -1.31 -8.01 6.09
C VAL A 555 -0.81 -9.28 5.39
N ALA A 556 -1.69 -10.01 4.70
CA ALA A 556 -1.34 -11.24 4.01
C ALA A 556 -0.22 -11.02 2.98
N GLY A 557 -0.35 -10.00 2.13
CA GLY A 557 0.65 -9.66 1.11
C GLY A 557 2.03 -9.29 1.68
N SER A 558 2.07 -8.50 2.76
CA SER A 558 3.35 -8.17 3.43
C SER A 558 4.03 -9.39 4.05
N LEU A 559 3.23 -10.32 4.58
CA LEU A 559 3.74 -11.51 5.25
C LEU A 559 4.21 -12.61 4.28
N ASP A 560 3.77 -12.58 3.01
CA ASP A 560 4.38 -13.37 1.93
C ASP A 560 5.76 -12.80 1.53
N GLN A 561 5.86 -11.48 1.35
CA GLN A 561 7.12 -10.81 0.98
C GLN A 561 8.22 -10.97 2.04
N ASP A 562 7.86 -10.97 3.34
CA ASP A 562 8.77 -11.26 4.45
C ASP A 562 9.48 -12.62 4.33
N VAL A 563 8.86 -13.59 3.66
CA VAL A 563 9.21 -15.02 3.73
C VAL A 563 10.22 -15.45 2.68
N GLY A 564 10.22 -14.79 1.51
CA GLY A 564 11.20 -15.09 0.47
C GLY A 564 12.64 -14.71 0.85
N VAL A 565 12.86 -13.84 1.84
CA VAL A 565 14.18 -13.24 2.11
C VAL A 565 14.95 -13.97 3.23
N PRO A 566 16.15 -14.51 2.95
CA PRO A 566 17.04 -15.02 3.99
C PRO A 566 17.71 -13.89 4.77
N GLY A 567 17.85 -14.07 6.09
CA GLY A 567 18.78 -13.27 6.88
C GLY A 567 20.25 -13.48 6.45
N PRO A 568 21.15 -12.54 6.77
CA PRO A 568 22.56 -12.62 6.39
C PRO A 568 23.27 -13.79 7.09
N ILE A 569 23.82 -14.72 6.31
CA ILE A 569 24.72 -15.76 6.82
C ILE A 569 26.11 -15.18 7.03
N SER A 570 26.65 -15.31 8.25
CA SER A 570 28.01 -14.96 8.61
C SER A 570 29.03 -15.91 7.96
N ASN A 571 29.48 -15.61 6.74
CA ASN A 571 30.63 -16.30 6.16
C ASN A 571 31.95 -15.75 6.73
N ARG A 572 32.56 -16.50 7.65
CA ARG A 572 33.99 -16.39 7.92
C ARG A 572 34.78 -17.01 6.78
N GLY A 573 35.61 -16.21 6.10
CA GLY A 573 36.81 -16.69 5.41
C GLY A 573 36.81 -16.50 3.89
N GLN A 574 37.65 -15.54 3.46
CA GLN A 574 38.23 -15.38 2.11
C GLN A 574 37.21 -15.14 0.99
N GLU A 575 37.29 -14.03 0.22
CA GLU A 575 38.51 -13.44 -0.33
C GLU A 575 38.88 -12.02 0.15
N LYS A 576 40.17 -11.72 -0.04
CA LYS A 576 40.86 -10.42 0.04
C LYS A 576 41.04 -9.90 -1.40
N ASN A 577 41.16 -8.64 -1.77
CA ASN A 577 41.23 -7.30 -1.14
C ASN A 577 40.81 -6.29 -2.23
N VAL A 578 40.16 -5.16 -1.90
CA VAL A 578 40.64 -3.81 -2.29
C VAL A 578 40.18 -2.82 -1.20
N THR A 579 41.12 -2.12 -0.59
CA THR A 579 40.87 -1.03 0.36
C THR A 579 41.05 0.33 -0.30
N PHE A 580 40.29 1.32 0.17
CA PHE A 580 40.78 2.69 0.30
C PHE A 580 40.40 3.21 1.68
N GLU A 581 41.40 3.41 2.54
CA GLU A 581 41.25 4.12 3.81
C GLU A 581 41.61 5.60 3.64
N GLY A 582 40.90 6.45 4.38
CA GLY A 582 41.26 7.84 4.67
C GLY A 582 40.67 8.20 6.03
N GLY A 583 41.39 7.86 7.10
CA GLY A 583 40.82 7.73 8.45
C GLY A 583 40.96 8.95 9.37
N GLY A 584 40.48 8.79 10.61
CA GLY A 584 40.77 9.68 11.75
C GLY A 584 39.63 9.79 12.76
N GLY A 585 39.75 9.11 13.91
CA GLY A 585 38.94 9.37 15.11
C GLY A 585 38.28 8.14 15.77
N ASP A 586 38.90 7.63 16.83
CA ASP A 586 38.40 6.48 17.62
C ASP A 586 37.08 6.74 18.35
N GLY A 587 36.34 5.67 18.69
CA GLY A 587 35.52 5.71 19.92
C GLY A 587 34.20 4.93 20.04
N LEU A 588 33.71 4.15 19.06
CA LEU A 588 32.38 3.50 19.22
C LEU A 588 32.17 2.12 18.56
N ALA A 589 33.16 1.23 18.57
CA ALA A 589 33.05 -0.11 17.98
C ALA A 589 32.93 -1.25 19.01
N LYS A 590 31.79 -1.37 19.70
CA LYS A 590 31.48 -2.58 20.51
C LYS A 590 30.00 -2.87 20.84
N ARG A 591 29.02 -2.27 20.14
CA ARG A 591 27.59 -2.41 20.50
C ARG A 591 26.62 -2.49 19.32
N VAL A 592 26.93 -3.31 18.31
CA VAL A 592 25.99 -3.67 17.23
C VAL A 592 26.07 -5.18 16.94
N MET A 593 25.45 -5.99 17.79
CA MET A 593 25.01 -7.36 17.49
C MET A 593 23.80 -7.68 18.35
N GLY A 594 22.63 -7.86 17.71
CA GLY A 594 21.38 -8.19 18.37
C GLY A 594 20.16 -7.81 17.53
N ASN A 595 19.49 -8.83 16.99
CA ASN A 595 18.06 -8.86 16.64
C ASN A 595 17.49 -7.69 15.82
N MET A 596 17.74 -7.67 14.51
CA MET A 596 16.85 -6.97 13.56
C MET A 596 15.72 -7.90 13.12
N LYS A 597 14.49 -7.58 13.49
CA LYS A 597 13.26 -8.15 12.90
C LYS A 597 12.52 -7.02 12.17
N LEU A 598 12.82 -6.83 10.89
CA LEU A 598 12.07 -5.93 10.02
C LEU A 598 10.89 -6.68 9.42
N ARG A 599 9.69 -6.09 9.51
CA ARG A 599 8.46 -6.53 8.84
C ARG A 599 7.61 -5.29 8.56
N ILE A 600 7.24 -5.05 7.31
CA ILE A 600 6.61 -3.80 6.88
C ILE A 600 5.36 -4.11 6.04
N ILE A 601 4.23 -3.48 6.39
CA ILE A 601 3.07 -3.40 5.51
C ILE A 601 3.43 -2.49 4.33
N CYS A 602 3.58 -3.09 3.14
CA CYS A 602 3.59 -2.49 1.80
C CYS A 602 4.33 -1.15 1.53
N TRP A 603 5.55 -0.93 2.06
CA TRP A 603 6.66 -0.33 1.28
C TRP A 603 8.02 -0.47 1.98
N ASN A 604 8.76 -1.54 1.68
CA ASN A 604 10.14 -1.46 1.18
C ASN A 604 10.77 -2.84 0.98
N LEU A 605 11.63 -2.89 -0.04
CA LEU A 605 12.63 -3.90 -0.36
C LEU A 605 13.27 -4.60 0.87
N ILE A 606 13.18 -5.94 0.89
CA ILE A 606 14.17 -6.89 1.46
C ILE A 606 14.30 -7.00 3.00
N GLY A 607 13.22 -7.41 3.69
CA GLY A 607 13.19 -8.68 4.45
C GLY A 607 13.82 -8.88 5.84
N GLY A 608 13.35 -9.94 6.51
CA GLY A 608 13.94 -10.49 7.74
C GLY A 608 13.11 -11.55 8.47
N ALA A 609 13.35 -12.85 8.21
CA ALA A 609 12.77 -13.95 8.99
C ALA A 609 13.74 -15.10 9.36
N ALA A 610 13.51 -15.62 10.57
CA ALA A 610 13.96 -16.90 11.13
C ALA A 610 15.46 -17.14 11.45
N GLU A 611 15.83 -16.87 12.71
CA GLU A 611 16.87 -17.65 13.40
C GLU A 611 16.35 -19.06 13.75
N LYS A 612 16.84 -20.07 13.04
CA LYS A 612 17.25 -21.36 13.64
C LYS A 612 18.17 -22.11 12.67
N ALA A 613 19.26 -22.64 13.20
CA ALA A 613 20.40 -23.10 12.39
C ALA A 613 20.10 -24.38 11.58
N VAL A 614 20.21 -24.26 10.25
CA VAL A 614 20.62 -25.33 9.33
C VAL A 614 21.61 -24.70 8.34
N GLY A 615 22.75 -25.33 8.10
CA GLY A 615 23.89 -24.77 7.36
C GLY A 615 23.75 -24.75 5.83
N ASP A 616 22.54 -24.60 5.30
CA ASP A 616 22.26 -24.68 3.86
C ASP A 616 22.08 -23.28 3.24
N MET A 617 22.59 -23.13 2.03
CA MET A 617 22.57 -21.89 1.25
C MET A 617 21.15 -21.64 0.69
N LYS A 618 20.51 -20.55 1.12
CA LYS A 618 19.16 -20.14 0.68
C LYS A 618 19.22 -19.08 -0.43
N LEU A 619 18.25 -19.09 -1.35
CA LEU A 619 18.08 -18.03 -2.36
C LEU A 619 17.77 -16.70 -1.69
N ARG A 620 18.44 -15.63 -2.11
CA ARG A 620 18.12 -14.27 -1.67
C ARG A 620 16.93 -13.76 -2.48
N THR A 621 16.06 -12.95 -1.89
CA THR A 621 14.86 -12.43 -2.58
C THR A 621 14.94 -10.92 -2.78
N VAL A 622 14.35 -10.44 -3.87
CA VAL A 622 14.12 -9.01 -4.13
C VAL A 622 12.66 -8.84 -4.52
N SER A 623 11.77 -8.86 -3.53
CA SER A 623 10.34 -8.59 -3.79
C SER A 623 10.15 -7.14 -4.24
N PHE A 624 9.38 -6.95 -5.31
CA PHE A 624 8.98 -5.65 -5.84
C PHE A 624 7.45 -5.53 -5.78
N VAL A 625 6.95 -4.36 -5.41
CA VAL A 625 5.51 -4.03 -5.51
C VAL A 625 5.22 -3.57 -6.94
N LYS A 626 4.05 -3.94 -7.46
CA LYS A 626 3.51 -3.64 -8.80
C LYS A 626 3.26 -2.14 -9.01
N GLY A 627 4.33 -1.38 -9.21
CA GLY A 627 4.27 0.07 -9.35
C GLY A 627 3.61 0.54 -10.66
N ALA A 628 2.71 1.51 -10.53
CA ALA A 628 2.00 2.18 -11.62
C ALA A 628 2.92 2.62 -12.81
N PRO A 629 2.80 2.04 -14.02
CA PRO A 629 3.57 2.48 -15.18
C PRO A 629 3.17 3.89 -15.64
N ARG A 630 4.15 4.78 -15.78
CA ARG A 630 3.95 6.09 -16.44
C ARG A 630 3.75 5.90 -17.95
N LEU A 631 2.49 5.87 -18.39
CA LEU A 631 2.11 5.87 -19.81
C LEU A 631 2.45 7.21 -20.49
N GLY A 632 3.70 7.33 -20.93
CA GLY A 632 4.25 8.49 -21.64
C GLY A 632 4.47 8.28 -23.14
N ALA A 633 3.59 7.56 -23.85
CA ALA A 633 3.62 7.48 -25.32
C ALA A 633 2.28 7.01 -25.92
N THR A 634 1.60 7.88 -26.68
CA THR A 634 0.50 7.49 -27.58
C THR A 634 1.03 6.71 -28.78
N ARG A 635 0.92 5.37 -28.75
CA ARG A 635 1.27 4.53 -29.91
C ARG A 635 0.11 4.46 -30.90
N HIS A 636 0.22 5.17 -32.01
CA HIS A 636 -0.51 4.82 -33.23
C HIS A 636 0.07 3.53 -33.82
N HIS A 637 -0.66 2.42 -33.72
CA HIS A 637 -0.35 1.19 -34.45
C HIS A 637 -0.94 1.25 -35.88
N PRO A 638 -0.13 1.05 -36.94
CA PRO A 638 -0.67 0.72 -38.26
C PRO A 638 -1.20 -0.73 -38.25
N PRO A 639 -2.26 -1.05 -39.01
CA PRO A 639 -2.86 -2.38 -39.00
C PRO A 639 -1.96 -3.43 -39.68
N ALA A 640 -1.90 -4.63 -39.09
CA ALA A 640 -1.20 -5.77 -39.66
C ALA A 640 -1.86 -6.28 -40.97
N PRO A 641 -1.08 -6.81 -41.93
CA PRO A 641 -1.62 -7.28 -43.20
C PRO A 641 -2.42 -8.58 -43.05
N ARG A 642 -3.59 -8.65 -43.69
CA ARG A 642 -4.39 -9.87 -43.75
C ARG A 642 -3.75 -10.92 -44.66
N LEU A 643 -3.65 -12.15 -44.14
CA LEU A 643 -3.41 -13.35 -44.94
C LEU A 643 -4.49 -13.51 -46.03
N LYS A 644 -4.06 -13.85 -47.26
CA LYS A 644 -4.89 -14.45 -48.30
C LYS A 644 -4.26 -15.76 -48.74
N ALA A 645 -5.10 -16.79 -48.92
CA ALA A 645 -4.67 -18.08 -49.41
C ALA A 645 -4.52 -18.10 -50.95
N GLY A 646 -3.56 -18.90 -51.41
CA GLY A 646 -3.53 -19.60 -52.71
C GLY A 646 -3.78 -18.83 -54.01
N ASP A 647 -2.74 -18.62 -54.81
CA ASP A 647 -2.57 -19.38 -56.07
C ASP A 647 -1.14 -19.26 -56.65
N ALA A 648 -0.81 -20.15 -57.59
CA ALA A 648 0.56 -20.57 -57.95
C ALA A 648 1.23 -19.73 -59.10
N PRO A 649 2.51 -19.99 -59.46
CA PRO A 649 3.43 -18.90 -59.85
C PRO A 649 3.76 -18.77 -61.35
N SER A 650 4.21 -17.58 -61.78
CA SER A 650 5.17 -17.45 -62.89
C SER A 650 5.97 -16.13 -62.93
N GLY A 651 7.27 -16.22 -63.24
CA GLY A 651 7.90 -15.36 -64.26
C GLY A 651 8.52 -13.99 -63.91
N ARG A 652 9.86 -13.99 -63.75
CA ARG A 652 10.85 -13.04 -64.31
C ARG A 652 11.09 -11.61 -63.73
N ARG A 653 12.37 -11.47 -63.31
CA ARG A 653 13.39 -10.44 -63.66
C ARG A 653 13.49 -9.10 -62.89
N ARG A 654 14.75 -8.88 -62.47
CA ARG A 654 15.44 -7.71 -61.89
C ARG A 654 15.32 -6.41 -62.70
N LEU A 655 15.44 -5.27 -62.00
CA LEU A 655 16.28 -4.06 -62.20
C LEU A 655 15.64 -2.89 -61.40
N GLY A 656 16.31 -1.87 -60.82
CA GLY A 656 17.74 -1.52 -60.70
C GLY A 656 17.93 0.02 -60.66
N ALA A 657 18.84 0.53 -59.80
CA ALA A 657 19.29 1.95 -59.68
C ALA A 657 18.30 2.98 -59.02
N GLN A 658 18.67 3.72 -57.96
CA GLN A 658 19.41 5.03 -57.89
C GLN A 658 18.69 6.21 -58.60
N GLY A 659 18.66 7.46 -58.12
CA GLY A 659 19.23 8.09 -56.90
C GLY A 659 19.27 9.64 -57.03
N ALA A 660 19.93 10.31 -56.08
CA ALA A 660 20.34 11.75 -56.07
C ALA A 660 19.41 12.84 -55.47
N ARG A 661 20.08 13.86 -54.89
CA ARG A 661 19.57 15.04 -54.15
C ARG A 661 19.71 16.31 -54.98
N LEU A 662 19.11 17.43 -54.55
CA LEU A 662 19.70 18.78 -54.70
C LEU A 662 19.24 19.76 -53.61
N ARG A 663 20.06 20.79 -53.33
CA ARG A 663 19.90 21.86 -52.31
C ARG A 663 19.91 23.25 -52.97
N GLN A 664 19.25 24.24 -52.36
CA GLN A 664 19.55 25.70 -52.26
C GLN A 664 18.28 26.42 -51.72
N GLY A 665 18.25 27.59 -51.04
CA GLY A 665 19.30 28.42 -50.41
C GLY A 665 18.94 29.93 -50.36
N VAL A 666 19.21 30.63 -49.23
CA VAL A 666 19.35 32.13 -49.10
C VAL A 666 18.01 32.95 -49.05
N ARG A 667 17.74 34.07 -48.31
CA ARG A 667 18.49 35.29 -47.84
C ARG A 667 17.86 36.00 -46.59
N ARG A 668 18.43 37.15 -46.14
CA ARG A 668 18.00 38.05 -45.00
C ARG A 668 17.68 39.51 -45.49
N SER A 669 17.28 40.57 -44.72
CA SER A 669 17.19 40.79 -43.25
C SER A 669 15.99 41.68 -42.69
N PRO A 670 16.02 43.02 -42.38
CA PRO A 670 15.42 43.50 -41.09
C PRO A 670 14.58 44.82 -41.03
N LYS A 671 13.73 44.99 -39.98
CA LYS A 671 13.60 46.16 -39.03
C LYS A 671 12.29 46.14 -38.18
N SER A 672 12.23 47.00 -37.14
CA SER A 672 11.36 46.99 -35.93
C SER A 672 10.45 48.26 -35.82
N PRO A 673 9.77 48.61 -34.68
CA PRO A 673 8.83 47.89 -33.76
C PRO A 673 7.55 48.71 -33.34
N SER A 674 6.47 48.09 -32.79
CA SER A 674 5.61 48.68 -31.70
C SER A 674 4.41 47.83 -31.18
N THR A 675 4.06 48.02 -29.90
CA THR A 675 2.71 47.99 -29.22
C THR A 675 1.76 46.75 -29.18
N VAL A 676 1.88 45.96 -28.09
CA VAL A 676 0.87 45.58 -27.04
C VAL A 676 -0.64 45.29 -27.36
N ARG A 677 -1.01 43.98 -27.28
CA ARG A 677 -2.25 43.30 -26.72
C ARG A 677 -3.69 43.64 -27.21
N PRO A 678 -4.70 42.75 -27.00
CA PRO A 678 -4.71 41.26 -26.98
C PRO A 678 -5.90 40.61 -27.77
N GLY A 679 -5.80 39.32 -28.17
CA GLY A 679 -6.96 38.57 -28.72
C GLY A 679 -6.71 37.16 -29.26
N THR A 680 -7.15 36.14 -28.51
CA THR A 680 -7.69 34.80 -28.90
C THR A 680 -7.21 34.04 -30.18
N HIS A 681 -6.51 32.91 -29.94
CA HIS A 681 -6.36 31.68 -30.76
C HIS A 681 -5.75 31.75 -32.20
N PRO A 682 -5.19 30.66 -32.78
CA PRO A 682 -4.80 29.35 -32.22
C PRO A 682 -3.29 29.05 -32.34
N SER A 683 -2.69 28.34 -31.37
CA SER A 683 -1.27 27.93 -31.44
C SER A 683 -1.10 26.53 -32.04
N PHE A 684 -0.66 26.49 -33.30
CA PHE A 684 -0.09 25.28 -33.92
C PHE A 684 1.20 24.84 -33.19
N SER A 685 1.32 23.56 -32.89
CA SER A 685 2.53 22.99 -32.29
C SER A 685 3.59 22.71 -33.37
N PHE A 686 4.74 23.39 -33.27
CA PHE A 686 5.98 22.96 -33.92
C PHE A 686 6.88 22.31 -32.86
N SER A 687 7.00 20.99 -32.92
CA SER A 687 7.89 20.24 -32.03
C SER A 687 9.36 20.42 -32.47
N PHE A 688 10.13 21.15 -31.67
CA PHE A 688 11.59 21.09 -31.69
C PHE A 688 12.08 20.38 -30.42
N SER A 689 12.44 19.10 -30.56
CA SER A 689 13.00 18.31 -29.46
C SER A 689 14.42 18.78 -29.13
N PHE A 690 14.54 19.68 -28.15
CA PHE A 690 15.77 19.89 -27.40
C PHE A 690 15.68 19.15 -26.07
N PHE A 691 16.44 18.07 -25.92
CA PHE A 691 16.66 17.43 -24.62
C PHE A 691 17.57 18.32 -23.77
N PHE A 692 17.00 18.94 -22.74
CA PHE A 692 17.76 19.53 -21.62
C PHE A 692 17.41 18.78 -20.34
N PHE A 693 18.33 17.93 -19.87
CA PHE A 693 18.29 17.42 -18.50
C PHE A 693 18.86 18.47 -17.55
N PHE A 694 18.01 19.06 -16.72
CA PHE A 694 18.46 19.87 -15.59
C PHE A 694 18.68 18.99 -14.37
N PHE A 695 19.94 18.74 -14.03
CA PHE A 695 20.33 18.32 -12.68
C PHE A 695 20.25 19.53 -11.75
N PHE A 696 19.48 19.41 -10.66
CA PHE A 696 19.59 20.31 -9.51
C PHE A 696 20.24 19.59 -8.33
N PHE A 697 21.57 19.65 -8.29
CA PHE A 697 22.32 19.47 -7.05
C PHE A 697 22.28 20.77 -6.26
N PHE A 698 21.69 20.76 -5.07
CA PHE A 698 21.90 21.83 -4.08
C PHE A 698 22.96 21.39 -3.07
N PHE A 699 24.23 21.69 -3.37
CA PHE A 699 25.26 21.80 -2.35
C PHE A 699 25.12 23.16 -1.65
N LEU A 700 25.00 23.16 -0.33
CA LEU A 700 25.24 24.36 0.48
C LEU A 700 26.72 24.40 0.88
N PRO A 701 27.46 25.48 0.57
CA PRO A 701 28.84 25.62 0.99
C PRO A 701 28.92 26.13 2.44
N SER A 702 29.27 25.23 3.37
CA SER A 702 29.69 25.64 4.72
C SER A 702 31.05 26.32 4.64
N GLY A 703 31.08 27.65 4.73
CA GLY A 703 32.32 28.42 4.71
C GLY A 703 33.19 28.13 5.93
N CYS A 704 34.35 27.50 5.73
CA CYS A 704 35.39 27.36 6.74
C CYS A 704 36.50 28.39 6.52
N ARG A 705 36.94 29.06 7.58
CA ARG A 705 37.99 30.08 7.53
C ARG A 705 39.36 29.45 7.27
N THR A 706 40.16 30.14 6.48
CA THR A 706 41.57 29.81 6.23
C THR A 706 42.43 29.98 7.48
N LEU A 707 43.20 28.94 7.81
CA LEU A 707 44.45 29.05 8.57
C LEU A 707 45.52 28.24 7.82
N HIS A 708 46.60 28.92 7.44
CA HIS A 708 47.73 28.31 6.75
C HIS A 708 48.58 27.47 7.73
N PRO A 709 49.12 26.32 7.29
CA PRO A 709 50.13 25.57 8.05
C PRO A 709 51.55 26.06 7.74
N GLN A 710 52.40 26.14 8.75
CA GLN A 710 53.86 25.98 8.67
C GLN A 710 54.45 25.68 10.06
N PRO A 711 55.58 24.95 10.16
CA PRO A 711 56.05 23.86 9.30
C PRO A 711 55.89 22.49 9.99
#